data_AF-A0A160TC58-F1
#
_entry.id   AF-A0A160TC58-F1
#
_cell.length_a   1.000
_cell.length_b   1.000
_cell.length_c   1.000
_cell.angle_alpha   90.00
_cell.angle_beta   90.00
_cell.angle_gamma   90.00
#
_symmetry.space_group_name_H-M   'P 1'
#
loop_
_entity.id
_entity.type
_entity.pdbx_description
1 polymer ?
#
loop_
_entity_poly.entity_id
_entity_poly.type
_entity_poly.pdbx_seq_one_letter_code
_entity_poly.pdbx_strand_id
1 'polypeptide(L)'
;MNQARYFFLLSACALFLTACGGGDNNTADSGIIIAPTPDPSAQNPDSDGDGVPDELDAFPNDASESKDTDGDGVGDLADAFPNDAKETLDSDGDGVGDNADAFPNDATETKDTDGDGVGNIADQLPFNASETIDSDGDGVGDNSDAFPSDASEWADTDGDGVGDNSDVFPADPLETVDADMDGVGDNSDIFPNDSSEWGDSDMDGVGDNTDAFPNDSAETTDTDGDGVGDNSDVFPDDNTEWADSDTDGTGDNADAFPDDPLETADSDSDGVGDNSDVFPDDNTEWADSDTDGTGDNADAFPNDATETLDSDGDGVGDNADVFPNDSTEITDLDNDGVGDNADVDNNNNGIIDVATLEQLDWIRNQPDGTGRNKGDGPSAAGCPGSVCNGYELTSDLDFDTNGNGVLDSGDSYYDPLGDGSNLGWSPIGNFATPFTASFNGNGFEIRNLYINRPNQDDVGLFGYVSGATLLNVALTGDLMSVSGHDYVGALTGGAYYSAQISNCHSTGAVIGNDAVGGLAGDVEYSTVVKQSYAIGDVAGRDYVGGLIGMVYESVQVSTSYAAGAVTGSSFVGGVVGYIENSLLNSGYASGSVTGDDNVGGLVGTTYNASNISSNYAAGAVSGTYRVGGLIGYASEFTLSSSYWATDATGQASGVGLNYKDEGIITETLGATVAQLECPEAADDIGCLVGKTLYYGWDAIDEDNNGATAAITPWFFGSNLDLPVLQAN
;
A
#
# COMPACT_ATOMS: atom_id res chain seq x y z
N MET A 1 -51.41 -0.66 15.11
CA MET A 1 -50.37 0.37 15.26
C MET A 1 -49.80 0.56 13.87
N ASN A 2 -50.53 1.23 12.97
CA ASN A 2 -50.66 2.69 12.82
C ASN A 2 -49.33 3.24 12.30
N GLN A 3 -49.16 3.48 10.99
CA GLN A 3 -49.77 4.56 10.16
C GLN A 3 -49.37 5.96 10.66
N ALA A 4 -48.75 6.89 9.91
CA ALA A 4 -48.69 7.24 8.47
C ALA A 4 -49.66 8.36 8.02
N ARG A 5 -49.16 9.20 7.07
CA ARG A 5 -49.82 10.19 6.19
C ARG A 5 -49.91 11.69 6.59
N TYR A 6 -49.40 12.51 5.64
CA TYR A 6 -49.95 13.74 5.04
C TYR A 6 -50.44 14.95 5.88
N PHE A 7 -49.70 16.07 5.73
CA PHE A 7 -50.07 17.30 4.97
C PHE A 7 -51.42 18.05 5.20
N PHE A 8 -51.32 19.40 5.19
CA PHE A 8 -52.36 20.42 4.91
C PHE A 8 -53.49 20.62 5.96
N LEU A 9 -54.21 21.76 6.07
CA LEU A 9 -54.26 23.05 5.31
C LEU A 9 -54.89 24.18 6.20
N LEU A 10 -54.91 25.43 5.70
CA LEU A 10 -55.84 26.55 6.04
C LEU A 10 -55.71 27.20 7.45
N SER A 11 -56.08 28.47 7.70
CA SER A 11 -56.65 29.61 6.90
C SER A 11 -56.18 30.92 7.56
N ALA A 12 -55.70 32.01 6.92
CA ALA A 12 -56.04 32.76 5.68
C ALA A 12 -57.12 33.87 5.85
N CYS A 13 -57.14 34.84 4.90
CA CYS A 13 -57.90 36.12 4.81
C CYS A 13 -57.33 37.32 5.60
N ALA A 14 -57.38 38.58 5.13
CA ALA A 14 -57.67 39.19 3.80
C ALA A 14 -57.06 40.62 3.80
N LEU A 15 -56.40 41.15 2.74
CA LEU A 15 -56.80 41.48 1.35
C LEU A 15 -57.70 42.74 1.22
N PHE A 16 -57.31 43.69 0.35
CA PHE A 16 -58.05 44.63 -0.54
C PHE A 16 -57.13 45.87 -0.82
N LEU A 17 -56.62 46.10 -2.05
CA LEU A 17 -57.18 46.85 -3.21
C LEU A 17 -57.12 48.40 -3.06
N THR A 18 -56.82 49.25 -4.07
CA THR A 18 -56.67 49.10 -5.55
C THR A 18 -55.71 50.19 -6.13
N ALA A 19 -55.32 50.12 -7.41
CA ALA A 19 -54.31 50.98 -8.06
C ALA A 19 -54.83 52.01 -9.12
N CYS A 20 -53.90 52.76 -9.73
CA CYS A 20 -53.99 53.73 -10.84
C CYS A 20 -52.65 53.70 -11.64
N GLY A 21 -52.37 54.44 -12.74
CA GLY A 21 -53.07 55.56 -13.40
C GLY A 21 -52.60 55.78 -14.86
N GLY A 22 -52.14 56.99 -15.23
CA GLY A 22 -51.69 57.38 -16.59
C GLY A 22 -51.17 58.84 -16.67
N GLY A 23 -50.82 59.38 -17.86
CA GLY A 23 -50.19 60.72 -18.07
C GLY A 23 -50.63 61.51 -19.36
N ASP A 24 -49.77 62.45 -19.84
CA ASP A 24 -49.65 63.07 -21.22
C ASP A 24 -50.15 64.56 -21.56
N ASN A 25 -49.23 65.54 -21.77
CA ASN A 25 -49.01 66.64 -22.85
C ASN A 25 -49.92 67.92 -23.27
N ASN A 26 -49.44 69.24 -23.16
CA ASN A 26 -49.48 70.58 -24.01
C ASN A 26 -50.61 71.78 -24.22
N THR A 27 -50.34 73.18 -24.18
CA THR A 27 -50.98 74.57 -24.72
C THR A 27 -51.75 75.74 -23.85
N ALA A 28 -52.15 77.11 -24.03
CA ALA A 28 -52.14 78.48 -24.86
C ALA A 28 -52.79 79.82 -24.07
N ASP A 29 -53.15 81.18 -24.34
CA ASP A 29 -53.28 82.42 -25.35
C ASP A 29 -53.68 83.95 -24.77
N SER A 30 -53.91 85.16 -25.50
CA SER A 30 -54.18 86.68 -25.04
C SER A 30 -54.87 87.83 -26.03
N GLY A 31 -55.17 89.24 -26.00
CA GLY A 31 -55.24 90.62 -25.20
C GLY A 31 -55.61 92.06 -25.97
N ILE A 32 -56.07 93.31 -25.42
CA ILE A 32 -56.39 94.71 -26.12
C ILE A 32 -56.70 96.17 -25.35
N ILE A 33 -57.01 97.42 -25.96
CA ILE A 33 -57.17 98.94 -25.42
C ILE A 33 -58.28 99.99 -26.07
N ILE A 34 -58.61 101.40 -26.04
CA ILE A 34 -58.14 102.91 -25.78
C ILE A 34 -59.26 104.16 -25.63
N ALA A 35 -59.00 105.56 -25.65
CA ALA A 35 -59.86 106.89 -25.35
C ALA A 35 -59.67 108.25 -26.27
N PRO A 36 -59.99 109.67 -26.14
CA PRO A 36 -60.61 110.84 -25.26
C PRO A 36 -61.69 111.95 -25.89
N THR A 37 -62.02 113.35 -25.79
CA THR A 37 -61.61 114.84 -25.38
C THR A 37 -62.75 116.07 -25.29
N PRO A 38 -62.54 117.45 -24.93
CA PRO A 38 -63.54 118.63 -24.61
C PRO A 38 -63.35 120.25 -24.99
N ASP A 39 -64.22 121.31 -24.59
CA ASP A 39 -63.96 122.87 -24.33
C ASP A 39 -65.05 124.15 -24.44
N PRO A 40 -64.76 125.55 -24.29
CA PRO A 40 -65.58 126.77 -23.69
C PRO A 40 -65.64 128.34 -24.23
N SER A 41 -66.32 129.44 -23.62
CA SER A 41 -66.08 131.03 -23.59
C SER A 41 -67.20 132.28 -23.48
N ALA A 42 -66.87 133.54 -22.92
CA ALA A 42 -67.19 135.10 -23.17
C ALA A 42 -68.37 136.18 -22.71
N GLN A 43 -68.08 137.55 -22.49
CA GLN A 43 -68.81 138.97 -22.63
C GLN A 43 -69.24 140.09 -21.49
N ASN A 44 -69.51 141.46 -21.78
CA ASN A 44 -69.57 142.77 -20.89
C ASN A 44 -70.70 143.98 -21.08
N PRO A 45 -70.73 145.23 -20.38
CA PRO A 45 -71.89 146.25 -20.13
C PRO A 45 -72.00 147.82 -20.59
N ASP A 46 -72.26 148.92 -19.74
CA ASP A 46 -72.65 150.41 -20.03
C ASP A 46 -72.76 151.54 -18.83
N SER A 47 -71.95 152.67 -18.69
CA SER A 47 -71.74 153.64 -17.50
C SER A 47 -70.79 154.97 -17.47
N ASP A 48 -69.42 154.99 -17.23
CA ASP A 48 -68.55 155.92 -16.35
C ASP A 48 -68.21 157.44 -16.65
N GLY A 49 -67.42 157.78 -17.68
CA GLY A 49 -66.93 159.16 -17.91
C GLY A 49 -65.45 159.42 -18.25
N ASP A 50 -64.55 158.43 -18.22
CA ASP A 50 -63.14 158.56 -18.65
C ASP A 50 -62.99 158.96 -20.14
N GLY A 51 -63.88 158.43 -20.99
CA GLY A 51 -63.89 158.59 -22.44
C GLY A 51 -64.28 157.32 -23.22
N VAL A 52 -64.33 156.15 -22.57
CA VAL A 52 -64.72 154.85 -23.13
C VAL A 52 -66.19 154.55 -22.75
N PRO A 53 -67.00 153.94 -23.65
CA PRO A 53 -68.33 153.40 -23.29
C PRO A 53 -68.22 151.92 -22.87
N ASP A 54 -68.92 151.45 -21.84
CA ASP A 54 -68.67 150.10 -21.29
C ASP A 54 -69.09 148.87 -22.09
N GLU A 55 -69.61 149.03 -23.32
CA GLU A 55 -69.51 147.92 -24.27
C GLU A 55 -68.03 147.62 -24.63
N LEU A 56 -67.11 148.53 -24.30
CA LEU A 56 -65.68 148.54 -24.61
C LEU A 56 -64.78 148.93 -23.42
N ASP A 57 -65.34 149.15 -22.23
CA ASP A 57 -64.61 149.41 -20.97
C ASP A 57 -64.66 148.15 -20.10
N ALA A 58 -63.51 147.78 -19.53
CA ALA A 58 -63.39 146.67 -18.59
C ALA A 58 -63.76 147.08 -17.16
N PHE A 59 -63.49 148.33 -16.76
CA PHE A 59 -63.65 148.83 -15.38
C PHE A 59 -64.52 150.09 -15.29
N PRO A 60 -65.79 150.03 -15.72
CA PRO A 60 -66.61 151.23 -15.95
C PRO A 60 -67.23 151.89 -14.72
N ASN A 61 -66.47 151.93 -13.63
CA ASN A 61 -66.70 152.78 -12.47
C ASN A 61 -65.36 153.33 -11.91
N ASP A 62 -64.22 153.07 -12.56
CA ASP A 62 -62.89 153.53 -12.14
C ASP A 62 -62.13 154.21 -13.31
N ALA A 63 -62.42 155.50 -13.50
CA ALA A 63 -61.77 156.38 -14.49
C ALA A 63 -60.22 156.57 -14.34
N SER A 64 -59.51 155.65 -13.68
CA SER A 64 -58.05 155.50 -13.75
C SER A 64 -57.59 154.31 -14.60
N GLU A 65 -58.48 153.36 -14.91
CA GLU A 65 -58.20 152.16 -15.71
C GLU A 65 -59.39 151.84 -16.61
N SER A 66 -59.15 151.50 -17.88
CA SER A 66 -60.23 151.06 -18.79
C SER A 66 -59.82 149.86 -19.66
N LYS A 67 -58.80 149.11 -19.21
CA LYS A 67 -58.26 147.92 -19.89
C LYS A 67 -57.85 146.81 -18.93
N ASP A 68 -58.30 145.63 -19.32
CA ASP A 68 -57.87 144.31 -18.88
C ASP A 68 -57.52 143.56 -20.18
N THR A 69 -56.22 143.30 -20.43
CA THR A 69 -55.74 142.82 -21.74
C THR A 69 -55.89 141.31 -21.93
N ASP A 70 -55.91 140.50 -20.87
CA ASP A 70 -56.10 139.05 -20.94
C ASP A 70 -57.37 138.52 -20.26
N GLY A 71 -58.00 139.30 -19.38
CA GLY A 71 -59.32 139.04 -18.81
C GLY A 71 -59.31 138.42 -17.40
N ASP A 72 -58.22 138.53 -16.64
CA ASP A 72 -58.10 137.97 -15.29
C ASP A 72 -58.92 138.75 -14.23
N GLY A 73 -59.16 140.05 -14.45
CA GLY A 73 -59.87 140.96 -13.55
C GLY A 73 -58.99 141.98 -12.81
N VAL A 74 -57.68 141.98 -13.05
CA VAL A 74 -56.71 143.01 -12.67
C VAL A 74 -56.44 143.91 -13.87
N GLY A 75 -56.31 145.23 -13.64
CA GLY A 75 -56.06 146.19 -14.73
C GLY A 75 -54.63 146.17 -15.24
N ASP A 76 -54.45 146.51 -16.53
CA ASP A 76 -53.15 146.58 -17.23
C ASP A 76 -52.04 147.34 -16.45
N LEU A 77 -52.38 148.31 -15.59
CA LEU A 77 -51.44 149.10 -14.80
C LEU A 77 -51.06 148.50 -13.43
N ALA A 78 -51.77 147.47 -12.98
CA ALA A 78 -51.62 146.88 -11.65
C ALA A 78 -51.00 145.48 -11.66
N ASP A 79 -50.99 144.80 -12.81
CA ASP A 79 -50.45 143.46 -12.99
C ASP A 79 -48.95 143.47 -13.41
N ALA A 80 -48.20 142.47 -12.95
CA ALA A 80 -46.82 142.19 -13.33
C ALA A 80 -46.72 141.45 -14.68
N PHE A 81 -47.74 140.67 -15.07
CA PHE A 81 -47.77 139.89 -16.31
C PHE A 81 -49.04 140.12 -17.18
N PRO A 82 -49.34 141.35 -17.70
CA PRO A 82 -50.65 141.73 -18.28
C PRO A 82 -51.08 141.07 -19.61
N ASN A 83 -50.61 139.85 -19.86
CA ASN A 83 -50.86 139.00 -21.03
C ASN A 83 -50.90 137.49 -20.66
N ASP A 84 -50.78 137.10 -19.38
CA ASP A 84 -50.91 135.71 -18.91
C ASP A 84 -51.70 135.63 -17.58
N ALA A 85 -53.05 135.66 -17.71
CA ALA A 85 -54.11 135.49 -16.69
C ALA A 85 -54.04 134.23 -15.78
N LYS A 86 -52.87 133.64 -15.58
CA LYS A 86 -52.54 132.67 -14.53
C LYS A 86 -51.52 133.20 -13.54
N GLU A 87 -50.76 134.24 -13.90
CA GLU A 87 -49.77 134.85 -13.04
C GLU A 87 -50.00 136.33 -12.88
N THR A 88 -49.70 136.81 -11.67
CA THR A 88 -49.81 138.22 -11.30
C THR A 88 -48.66 138.67 -10.38
N LEU A 89 -47.78 137.75 -9.98
CA LEU A 89 -46.75 137.96 -8.98
C LEU A 89 -45.42 137.29 -9.37
N ASP A 90 -44.35 138.05 -9.14
CA ASP A 90 -42.95 137.63 -9.24
C ASP A 90 -42.29 138.15 -7.95
N SER A 91 -42.11 137.26 -6.98
CA SER A 91 -41.76 137.63 -5.60
C SER A 91 -40.29 137.97 -5.40
N ASP A 92 -39.37 137.45 -6.22
CA ASP A 92 -37.93 137.72 -6.10
C ASP A 92 -37.29 138.38 -7.33
N GLY A 93 -37.96 138.37 -8.49
CA GLY A 93 -37.60 139.13 -9.69
C GLY A 93 -36.74 138.37 -10.70
N ASP A 94 -36.67 137.04 -10.64
CA ASP A 94 -35.93 136.23 -11.63
C ASP A 94 -36.61 136.19 -13.03
N GLY A 95 -37.94 136.39 -13.07
CA GLY A 95 -38.76 136.37 -14.29
C GLY A 95 -39.60 135.10 -14.51
N VAL A 96 -39.62 134.17 -13.54
CA VAL A 96 -40.55 133.04 -13.42
C VAL A 96 -41.55 133.37 -12.32
N GLY A 97 -42.85 133.49 -12.67
CA GLY A 97 -43.88 133.78 -11.67
C GLY A 97 -44.02 132.68 -10.60
N ASP A 98 -44.38 133.09 -9.39
CA ASP A 98 -44.32 132.31 -8.14
C ASP A 98 -44.91 130.88 -8.22
N ASN A 99 -45.92 130.66 -9.06
CA ASN A 99 -46.59 129.36 -9.20
C ASN A 99 -45.84 128.35 -10.09
N ALA A 100 -44.73 128.74 -10.72
CA ALA A 100 -43.97 127.92 -11.66
C ALA A 100 -42.54 127.56 -11.19
N ASP A 101 -42.05 128.16 -10.11
CA ASP A 101 -40.72 127.90 -9.57
C ASP A 101 -40.73 126.90 -8.37
N ALA A 102 -39.66 126.12 -8.25
CA ALA A 102 -39.41 125.20 -7.14
C ALA A 102 -38.84 125.92 -5.90
N PHE A 103 -38.16 127.06 -6.07
CA PHE A 103 -37.55 127.82 -4.97
C PHE A 103 -37.89 129.33 -5.02
N PRO A 104 -39.18 129.77 -4.89
CA PRO A 104 -39.65 131.13 -5.27
C PRO A 104 -39.15 132.33 -4.44
N ASN A 105 -37.98 132.22 -3.81
CA ASN A 105 -37.26 133.21 -3.01
C ASN A 105 -35.73 133.10 -3.23
N ASP A 106 -35.23 132.26 -4.15
CA ASP A 106 -33.80 132.10 -4.48
C ASP A 106 -33.55 131.96 -6.00
N ALA A 107 -33.60 133.11 -6.70
CA ALA A 107 -33.18 133.34 -8.09
C ALA A 107 -31.77 132.83 -8.53
N THR A 108 -31.13 131.92 -7.79
CA THR A 108 -29.95 131.17 -8.23
C THR A 108 -30.22 129.70 -8.57
N GLU A 109 -31.34 129.12 -8.11
CA GLU A 109 -31.74 127.75 -8.42
C GLU A 109 -33.25 127.68 -8.68
N THR A 110 -33.66 126.94 -9.71
CA THR A 110 -35.08 126.79 -10.09
C THR A 110 -35.52 125.33 -10.19
N LYS A 111 -34.61 124.38 -9.94
CA LYS A 111 -34.88 122.94 -10.07
C LYS A 111 -34.17 122.08 -9.04
N ASP A 112 -34.96 121.16 -8.52
CA ASP A 112 -34.57 119.91 -7.87
C ASP A 112 -35.08 118.77 -8.80
N THR A 113 -34.27 117.75 -9.08
CA THR A 113 -34.61 116.71 -10.10
C THR A 113 -35.11 115.42 -9.48
N ASP A 114 -34.52 114.97 -8.36
CA ASP A 114 -34.89 113.73 -7.67
C ASP A 114 -35.53 113.95 -6.29
N GLY A 115 -35.48 115.17 -5.76
CA GLY A 115 -36.29 115.62 -4.63
C GLY A 115 -35.63 115.51 -3.26
N ASP A 116 -34.29 115.43 -3.20
CA ASP A 116 -33.55 115.32 -1.93
C ASP A 116 -33.49 116.66 -1.15
N GLY A 117 -33.68 117.79 -1.82
CA GLY A 117 -33.62 119.14 -1.27
C GLY A 117 -32.32 119.91 -1.56
N VAL A 118 -31.41 119.35 -2.36
CA VAL A 118 -30.22 120.00 -2.90
C VAL A 118 -30.49 120.42 -4.36
N GLY A 119 -30.21 121.68 -4.68
CA GLY A 119 -30.31 122.18 -6.05
C GLY A 119 -29.38 121.42 -7.01
N ASN A 120 -29.84 121.14 -8.23
CA ASN A 120 -29.10 120.37 -9.26
C ASN A 120 -27.66 120.88 -9.52
N ILE A 121 -27.39 122.16 -9.24
CA ILE A 121 -26.08 122.80 -9.44
C ILE A 121 -25.05 122.41 -8.35
N ALA A 122 -25.50 121.87 -7.21
CA ALA A 122 -24.68 121.64 -6.02
C ALA A 122 -24.39 120.17 -5.68
N ASP A 123 -25.08 119.22 -6.31
CA ASP A 123 -24.90 117.78 -6.06
C ASP A 123 -23.92 117.12 -7.06
N GLN A 124 -23.17 116.13 -6.60
CA GLN A 124 -22.26 115.29 -7.39
C GLN A 124 -22.94 114.05 -7.96
N LEU A 125 -24.04 113.58 -7.35
CA LEU A 125 -24.83 112.44 -7.82
C LEU A 125 -26.31 112.82 -8.06
N PRO A 126 -26.62 113.84 -8.92
CA PRO A 126 -27.92 114.53 -9.05
C PRO A 126 -29.10 113.71 -9.65
N PHE A 127 -29.06 112.40 -9.46
CA PHE A 127 -30.12 111.43 -9.75
C PHE A 127 -30.19 110.31 -8.68
N ASN A 128 -29.44 110.39 -7.58
CA ASN A 128 -29.43 109.44 -6.46
C ASN A 128 -29.53 110.14 -5.10
N ALA A 129 -30.73 110.57 -4.73
CA ALA A 129 -31.16 111.11 -3.42
C ALA A 129 -30.83 110.28 -2.13
N SER A 130 -29.90 109.33 -2.19
CA SER A 130 -29.29 108.64 -1.04
C SER A 130 -27.80 108.99 -0.82
N GLU A 131 -27.12 109.54 -1.83
CA GLU A 131 -25.66 109.77 -1.85
C GLU A 131 -25.35 111.12 -2.51
N THR A 132 -24.37 111.85 -1.99
CA THR A 132 -23.96 113.19 -2.52
C THR A 132 -22.43 113.37 -2.57
N ILE A 133 -21.68 112.31 -2.23
CA ILE A 133 -20.22 112.28 -2.16
C ILE A 133 -19.74 110.90 -2.64
N ASP A 134 -18.73 110.95 -3.51
CA ASP A 134 -17.90 109.87 -4.02
C ASP A 134 -16.46 110.42 -3.92
N SER A 135 -15.60 109.78 -3.11
CA SER A 135 -14.32 110.34 -2.66
C SER A 135 -13.12 110.02 -3.56
N ASP A 136 -13.14 108.92 -4.33
CA ASP A 136 -12.05 108.55 -5.24
C ASP A 136 -12.46 108.33 -6.71
N GLY A 137 -13.76 108.24 -6.99
CA GLY A 137 -14.34 108.31 -8.34
C GLY A 137 -14.55 106.96 -9.02
N ASP A 138 -14.62 105.85 -8.28
CA ASP A 138 -14.94 104.52 -8.84
C ASP A 138 -16.41 104.41 -9.30
N GLY A 139 -17.33 105.11 -8.63
CA GLY A 139 -18.77 105.13 -8.88
C GLY A 139 -19.65 104.53 -7.78
N VAL A 140 -19.08 104.15 -6.63
CA VAL A 140 -19.75 103.73 -5.39
C VAL A 140 -19.61 104.85 -4.34
N GLY A 141 -20.71 105.28 -3.73
CA GLY A 141 -20.65 106.30 -2.68
C GLY A 141 -19.92 105.82 -1.41
N ASP A 142 -19.19 106.72 -0.75
CA ASP A 142 -18.33 106.51 0.46
C ASP A 142 -18.95 105.68 1.60
N ASN A 143 -20.26 105.49 1.61
CA ASN A 143 -21.02 104.79 2.65
C ASN A 143 -21.32 103.31 2.33
N SER A 144 -21.02 102.84 1.12
CA SER A 144 -21.31 101.49 0.62
C SER A 144 -20.08 100.76 0.07
N ASP A 145 -18.94 101.43 -0.02
CA ASP A 145 -17.65 100.86 -0.42
C ASP A 145 -16.87 100.33 0.81
N ALA A 146 -16.16 99.21 0.63
CA ALA A 146 -15.26 98.61 1.60
C ALA A 146 -13.88 99.33 1.69
N PHE A 147 -13.39 99.94 0.61
CA PHE A 147 -12.10 100.63 0.57
C PHE A 147 -12.16 102.07 0.00
N PRO A 148 -12.84 103.06 0.67
CA PRO A 148 -13.14 104.43 0.14
C PRO A 148 -11.96 105.39 -0.11
N SER A 149 -10.95 104.91 -0.82
CA SER A 149 -9.70 105.56 -1.19
C SER A 149 -8.83 104.73 -2.17
N ASP A 150 -9.25 103.52 -2.55
CA ASP A 150 -8.60 102.69 -3.57
C ASP A 150 -9.62 102.15 -4.58
N ALA A 151 -9.96 102.97 -5.58
CA ALA A 151 -10.75 102.67 -6.78
C ALA A 151 -10.28 101.48 -7.67
N SER A 152 -9.53 100.52 -7.11
CA SER A 152 -9.30 99.19 -7.67
C SER A 152 -9.88 98.04 -6.83
N GLU A 153 -10.34 98.29 -5.59
CA GLU A 153 -11.01 97.33 -4.72
C GLU A 153 -12.25 97.96 -4.08
N TRP A 154 -13.41 97.30 -4.18
CA TRP A 154 -14.69 97.80 -3.62
C TRP A 154 -15.39 96.79 -2.70
N ALA A 155 -14.82 95.59 -2.56
CA ALA A 155 -15.39 94.47 -1.83
C ALA A 155 -14.30 93.61 -1.18
N ASP A 156 -14.64 93.08 -0.01
CA ASP A 156 -13.88 92.15 0.84
C ASP A 156 -14.90 91.12 1.30
N THR A 157 -14.95 89.97 0.61
CA THR A 157 -16.07 89.01 0.68
C THR A 157 -16.07 88.14 1.95
N ASP A 158 -14.89 87.83 2.52
CA ASP A 158 -14.78 87.01 3.73
C ASP A 158 -14.22 87.74 4.98
N GLY A 159 -13.59 88.90 4.81
CA GLY A 159 -13.12 89.77 5.89
C GLY A 159 -11.67 89.53 6.33
N ASP A 160 -10.83 88.90 5.50
CA ASP A 160 -9.38 88.76 5.75
C ASP A 160 -8.63 90.12 5.69
N GLY A 161 -9.04 91.00 4.78
CA GLY A 161 -8.49 92.35 4.57
C GLY A 161 -7.70 92.57 3.27
N VAL A 162 -7.66 91.58 2.38
CA VAL A 162 -7.34 91.71 0.94
C VAL A 162 -8.66 91.99 0.18
N GLY A 163 -8.59 92.77 -0.91
CA GLY A 163 -9.76 93.03 -1.75
C GLY A 163 -10.03 91.90 -2.76
N ASP A 164 -11.30 91.68 -3.09
CA ASP A 164 -11.79 90.60 -3.97
C ASP A 164 -11.09 90.51 -5.34
N ASN A 165 -10.45 91.57 -5.86
CA ASN A 165 -9.73 91.53 -7.14
C ASN A 165 -8.23 91.20 -7.00
N SER A 166 -7.68 91.25 -5.78
CA SER A 166 -6.27 90.99 -5.47
C SER A 166 -6.02 89.63 -4.82
N ASP A 167 -7.05 89.03 -4.21
CA ASP A 167 -6.97 87.72 -3.57
C ASP A 167 -7.13 86.57 -4.59
N VAL A 168 -6.42 85.46 -4.33
CA VAL A 168 -6.49 84.19 -5.07
C VAL A 168 -7.65 83.32 -4.57
N PHE A 169 -8.04 83.43 -3.29
CA PHE A 169 -9.12 82.64 -2.70
C PHE A 169 -10.19 83.50 -1.97
N PRO A 170 -10.97 84.38 -2.68
CA PRO A 170 -11.89 85.40 -2.07
C PRO A 170 -13.13 84.88 -1.32
N ALA A 171 -12.97 83.80 -0.56
CA ALA A 171 -13.98 83.11 0.23
C ALA A 171 -13.37 82.17 1.30
N ASP A 172 -12.03 82.04 1.43
CA ASP A 172 -11.37 81.33 2.52
C ASP A 172 -10.34 82.24 3.25
N PRO A 173 -10.71 82.86 4.39
CA PRO A 173 -9.90 83.88 5.08
C PRO A 173 -8.70 83.30 5.86
N LEU A 174 -8.10 82.24 5.34
CA LEU A 174 -6.87 81.59 5.78
C LEU A 174 -5.83 81.46 4.65
N GLU A 175 -6.23 81.55 3.38
CA GLU A 175 -5.35 81.40 2.21
C GLU A 175 -5.50 82.61 1.29
N THR A 176 -4.37 83.22 0.90
CA THR A 176 -4.35 84.39 -0.01
C THR A 176 -3.31 84.28 -1.13
N VAL A 177 -2.58 83.17 -1.17
CA VAL A 177 -1.48 82.90 -2.09
C VAL A 177 -1.50 81.43 -2.47
N ASP A 178 -1.28 81.19 -3.76
CA ASP A 178 -1.00 79.90 -4.39
C ASP A 178 0.29 80.13 -5.21
N ALA A 179 1.41 79.60 -4.73
CA ALA A 179 2.74 79.95 -5.21
C ALA A 179 3.14 79.27 -6.54
N ASP A 180 2.58 78.10 -6.86
CA ASP A 180 2.91 77.33 -8.08
C ASP A 180 1.71 76.99 -8.99
N MET A 181 0.49 77.30 -8.53
CA MET A 181 -0.78 77.27 -9.28
C MET A 181 -1.41 75.88 -9.45
N ASP A 182 -1.27 75.01 -8.44
CA ASP A 182 -1.97 73.71 -8.36
C ASP A 182 -3.44 73.84 -7.90
N GLY A 183 -3.75 74.85 -7.07
CA GLY A 183 -5.08 75.14 -6.51
C GLY A 183 -5.26 74.86 -5.01
N VAL A 184 -4.19 74.51 -4.29
CA VAL A 184 -4.09 74.47 -2.82
C VAL A 184 -3.42 75.77 -2.34
N GLY A 185 -3.81 76.27 -1.16
CA GLY A 185 -3.21 77.48 -0.59
C GLY A 185 -1.89 77.21 0.14
N ASP A 186 -0.97 78.17 0.06
CA ASP A 186 0.40 78.13 0.64
C ASP A 186 0.47 77.68 2.12
N ASN A 187 -0.59 77.82 2.93
CA ASN A 187 -0.59 77.42 4.35
C ASN A 187 -1.14 76.00 4.60
N SER A 188 -1.86 75.40 3.64
CA SER A 188 -2.37 74.03 3.70
C SER A 188 -1.51 73.04 2.92
N ASP A 189 -0.68 73.51 1.99
CA ASP A 189 0.24 72.69 1.21
C ASP A 189 1.55 72.37 1.98
N ILE A 190 2.06 71.16 1.80
CA ILE A 190 3.34 70.67 2.33
C ILE A 190 4.50 70.97 1.36
N PHE A 191 4.25 71.07 0.05
CA PHE A 191 5.24 71.34 -0.99
C PHE A 191 4.94 72.58 -1.86
N PRO A 192 4.70 73.80 -1.29
CA PRO A 192 4.20 75.01 -2.00
C PRO A 192 5.18 75.71 -2.96
N ASN A 193 5.92 74.92 -3.74
CA ASN A 193 6.77 75.28 -4.87
C ASN A 193 6.84 74.15 -5.93
N ASP A 194 6.10 73.04 -5.79
CA ASP A 194 6.03 71.91 -6.73
C ASP A 194 4.57 71.50 -6.99
N SER A 195 3.99 72.06 -8.06
CA SER A 195 2.59 71.86 -8.51
C SER A 195 2.25 70.42 -8.96
N SER A 196 2.97 69.43 -8.45
CA SER A 196 2.77 67.99 -8.62
C SER A 196 2.36 67.33 -7.30
N GLU A 197 2.71 67.91 -6.15
CA GLU A 197 2.59 67.32 -4.81
C GLU A 197 1.98 68.34 -3.84
N TRP A 198 0.97 67.92 -3.07
CA TRP A 198 0.29 68.77 -2.08
C TRP A 198 0.18 68.14 -0.68
N GLY A 199 0.66 66.91 -0.53
CA GLY A 199 0.48 66.08 0.67
C GLY A 199 1.58 65.05 0.84
N ASP A 200 1.88 64.74 2.09
CA ASP A 200 2.87 63.76 2.57
C ASP A 200 2.22 63.08 3.78
N SER A 201 1.61 61.92 3.53
CA SER A 201 0.66 61.29 4.45
C SER A 201 1.31 60.46 5.57
N ASP A 202 2.59 60.09 5.45
CA ASP A 202 3.36 59.38 6.49
C ASP A 202 4.64 60.08 6.99
N MET A 203 5.06 61.16 6.34
CA MET A 203 6.16 62.07 6.72
C MET A 203 7.58 61.56 6.42
N ASP A 204 7.70 60.74 5.36
CA ASP A 204 8.95 60.30 4.74
C ASP A 204 9.68 61.42 3.94
N GLY A 205 8.91 62.24 3.20
CA GLY A 205 9.41 63.35 2.39
C GLY A 205 9.31 63.17 0.86
N VAL A 206 8.76 62.08 0.35
CA VAL A 206 8.13 61.99 -0.98
C VAL A 206 6.66 62.45 -0.87
N GLY A 207 6.09 63.00 -1.95
CA GLY A 207 4.70 63.42 -1.98
C GLY A 207 3.73 62.32 -2.42
N ASP A 208 2.51 62.37 -1.89
CA ASP A 208 1.42 61.39 -2.04
C ASP A 208 1.05 61.05 -3.51
N ASN A 209 1.46 61.85 -4.49
CA ASN A 209 1.14 61.64 -5.91
C ASN A 209 2.28 61.01 -6.72
N THR A 210 3.52 61.12 -6.24
CA THR A 210 4.72 60.46 -6.80
C THR A 210 5.02 59.13 -6.12
N ASP A 211 4.69 59.02 -4.83
CA ASP A 211 4.94 57.82 -4.04
C ASP A 211 4.02 56.64 -4.46
N ALA A 212 4.61 55.45 -4.55
CA ALA A 212 3.91 54.19 -4.76
C ALA A 212 3.19 53.70 -3.49
N PHE A 213 3.69 54.03 -2.30
CA PHE A 213 3.15 53.62 -1.01
C PHE A 213 2.92 54.78 -0.01
N PRO A 214 2.03 55.77 -0.29
CA PRO A 214 1.83 57.01 0.53
C PRO A 214 1.38 56.86 2.00
N ASN A 215 1.52 55.68 2.60
CA ASN A 215 1.14 55.37 3.98
C ASN A 215 2.18 54.44 4.67
N ASP A 216 3.31 54.10 4.03
CA ASP A 216 4.42 53.34 4.64
C ASP A 216 5.80 53.91 4.31
N SER A 217 6.21 54.90 5.11
CA SER A 217 7.53 55.59 5.23
C SER A 217 8.83 54.75 5.24
N ALA A 218 8.76 53.48 4.86
CA ALA A 218 9.89 52.59 4.57
C ALA A 218 10.04 52.30 3.06
N GLU A 219 8.99 52.45 2.26
CA GLU A 219 8.95 52.13 0.83
C GLU A 219 8.43 53.33 0.02
N THR A 220 9.18 53.75 -1.01
CA THR A 220 8.83 54.93 -1.84
C THR A 220 8.83 54.64 -3.34
N THR A 221 9.02 53.38 -3.72
CA THR A 221 9.19 52.96 -5.12
C THR A 221 8.76 51.50 -5.27
N ASP A 222 8.04 51.26 -6.36
CA ASP A 222 7.62 49.97 -6.91
C ASP A 222 8.09 50.01 -8.37
N THR A 223 9.25 49.40 -8.66
CA THR A 223 9.95 49.57 -9.94
C THR A 223 9.30 48.81 -11.11
N ASP A 224 8.57 47.72 -10.86
CA ASP A 224 7.96 46.88 -11.90
C ASP A 224 6.42 46.79 -11.86
N GLY A 225 5.77 47.20 -10.77
CA GLY A 225 4.33 47.39 -10.61
C GLY A 225 3.57 46.20 -9.99
N ASP A 226 4.22 45.34 -9.20
CA ASP A 226 3.58 44.19 -8.54
C ASP A 226 2.77 44.57 -7.28
N GLY A 227 3.21 45.61 -6.54
CA GLY A 227 2.62 46.07 -5.29
C GLY A 227 3.42 45.77 -4.01
N VAL A 228 4.68 45.34 -4.11
CA VAL A 228 5.70 45.29 -3.05
C VAL A 228 6.73 46.41 -3.30
N GLY A 229 7.33 46.95 -2.23
CA GLY A 229 8.29 48.05 -2.34
C GLY A 229 9.73 47.57 -2.55
N ASP A 230 10.50 48.34 -3.33
CA ASP A 230 11.90 48.08 -3.72
C ASP A 230 12.87 47.72 -2.56
N ASN A 231 12.56 48.04 -1.29
CA ASN A 231 13.41 47.70 -0.14
C ASN A 231 12.99 46.42 0.60
N SER A 232 11.77 45.91 0.35
CA SER A 232 11.25 44.64 0.87
C SER A 232 11.19 43.53 -0.18
N ASP A 233 11.18 43.90 -1.46
CA ASP A 233 11.25 42.98 -2.60
C ASP A 233 12.67 42.45 -2.82
N VAL A 234 12.78 41.18 -3.22
CA VAL A 234 14.04 40.51 -3.58
C VAL A 234 14.37 40.64 -5.08
N PHE A 235 13.37 40.83 -5.96
CA PHE A 235 13.54 40.94 -7.41
C PHE A 235 12.88 42.19 -8.06
N PRO A 236 13.26 43.45 -7.69
CA PRO A 236 12.58 44.69 -8.16
C PRO A 236 12.69 45.07 -9.65
N ASP A 237 12.88 44.10 -10.54
CA ASP A 237 12.86 44.22 -12.00
C ASP A 237 11.91 43.16 -12.65
N ASP A 238 11.20 42.31 -11.87
CA ASP A 238 10.34 41.21 -12.34
C ASP A 238 9.04 41.04 -11.52
N ASN A 239 7.95 41.69 -11.97
CA ASN A 239 6.61 41.69 -11.36
C ASN A 239 5.84 40.36 -11.35
N THR A 240 6.56 39.23 -11.37
CA THR A 240 6.03 37.90 -11.03
C THR A 240 6.64 37.30 -9.78
N GLU A 241 7.75 37.83 -9.24
CA GLU A 241 8.46 37.29 -8.08
C GLU A 241 8.85 38.39 -7.09
N TRP A 242 8.42 38.27 -5.82
CA TRP A 242 8.68 39.30 -4.78
C TRP A 242 9.43 38.76 -3.55
N ALA A 243 9.68 37.44 -3.49
CA ALA A 243 10.28 36.75 -2.35
C ALA A 243 11.14 35.57 -2.81
N ASP A 244 12.17 35.28 -2.02
CA ASP A 244 13.13 34.17 -2.16
C ASP A 244 13.34 33.62 -0.74
N SER A 245 12.51 32.64 -0.37
CA SER A 245 12.35 32.21 1.03
C SER A 245 13.54 31.38 1.55
N ASP A 246 14.31 30.73 0.68
CA ASP A 246 15.49 29.92 1.04
C ASP A 246 16.85 30.49 0.58
N THR A 247 16.84 31.51 -0.29
CA THR A 247 18.00 32.23 -0.85
C THR A 247 18.81 31.50 -1.94
N ASP A 248 18.13 30.63 -2.71
CA ASP A 248 18.61 30.05 -3.98
C ASP A 248 18.85 31.11 -5.09
N GLY A 249 17.91 32.05 -5.23
CA GLY A 249 17.85 33.01 -6.34
C GLY A 249 16.77 32.74 -7.39
N THR A 250 15.90 31.76 -7.16
CA THR A 250 14.59 31.57 -7.79
C THR A 250 13.51 32.20 -6.90
N GLY A 251 12.40 32.67 -7.48
CA GLY A 251 11.33 33.34 -6.73
C GLY A 251 10.22 32.39 -6.27
N ASP A 252 9.64 32.67 -5.10
CA ASP A 252 8.62 31.85 -4.41
C ASP A 252 7.37 31.49 -5.25
N ASN A 253 7.08 32.16 -6.37
CA ASN A 253 5.95 31.82 -7.26
C ASN A 253 6.36 31.00 -8.50
N ALA A 254 7.62 31.11 -8.92
CA ALA A 254 8.20 30.30 -9.99
C ALA A 254 8.76 28.97 -9.48
N ASP A 255 9.17 28.93 -8.21
CA ASP A 255 9.79 27.78 -7.58
C ASP A 255 8.76 26.72 -7.13
N ALA A 256 9.08 25.44 -7.32
CA ALA A 256 8.27 24.31 -6.90
C ALA A 256 8.44 23.97 -5.40
N PHE A 257 9.60 24.29 -4.80
CA PHE A 257 9.96 24.00 -3.41
C PHE A 257 10.62 25.21 -2.69
N PRO A 258 9.91 26.35 -2.47
CA PRO A 258 10.48 27.59 -1.88
C PRO A 258 11.09 27.53 -0.45
N ASP A 259 11.29 26.34 0.11
CA ASP A 259 11.88 26.08 1.43
C ASP A 259 13.17 25.21 1.34
N ASP A 260 13.61 24.74 0.14
CA ASP A 260 14.81 23.89 -0.05
C ASP A 260 15.73 24.39 -1.21
N PRO A 261 16.86 25.05 -0.89
CA PRO A 261 17.72 25.78 -1.85
C PRO A 261 18.66 24.85 -2.64
N LEU A 262 18.10 23.74 -3.10
CA LEU A 262 18.69 22.69 -3.92
C LEU A 262 17.71 22.16 -4.98
N GLU A 263 16.41 22.47 -4.89
CA GLU A 263 15.36 21.98 -5.78
C GLU A 263 14.42 23.11 -6.21
N THR A 264 14.49 23.54 -7.46
CA THR A 264 13.69 24.69 -7.95
C THR A 264 12.59 24.32 -8.96
N ALA A 265 12.51 23.04 -9.32
CA ALA A 265 11.64 22.53 -10.38
C ALA A 265 11.09 21.13 -10.04
N ASP A 266 9.85 20.91 -10.47
CA ASP A 266 9.10 19.65 -10.43
C ASP A 266 8.49 19.47 -11.83
N SER A 267 9.23 18.80 -12.71
CA SER A 267 8.96 18.80 -14.16
C SER A 267 7.73 17.98 -14.59
N ASP A 268 7.25 17.05 -13.76
CA ASP A 268 6.07 16.22 -14.05
C ASP A 268 4.93 16.30 -13.01
N SER A 269 5.15 17.03 -11.91
CA SER A 269 4.20 17.33 -10.82
C SER A 269 3.85 16.17 -9.89
N ASP A 270 4.83 15.32 -9.55
CA ASP A 270 4.70 14.27 -8.53
C ASP A 270 4.93 14.78 -7.08
N GLY A 271 5.79 15.80 -6.89
CA GLY A 271 6.18 16.36 -5.60
C GLY A 271 7.59 16.03 -5.11
N VAL A 272 8.48 15.53 -5.97
CA VAL A 272 9.94 15.40 -5.78
C VAL A 272 10.65 16.37 -6.75
N GLY A 273 11.80 16.92 -6.34
CA GLY A 273 12.54 17.92 -7.14
C GLY A 273 13.48 17.32 -8.18
N ASP A 274 13.58 17.98 -9.34
CA ASP A 274 14.35 17.59 -10.54
C ASP A 274 15.82 17.18 -10.29
N ASN A 275 16.47 17.58 -9.17
CA ASN A 275 17.85 17.19 -8.84
C ASN A 275 17.95 16.00 -7.86
N SER A 276 16.86 15.67 -7.17
CA SER A 276 16.75 14.52 -6.25
C SER A 276 16.04 13.33 -6.89
N ASP A 277 15.15 13.60 -7.85
CA ASP A 277 14.48 12.61 -8.66
C ASP A 277 15.42 11.98 -9.71
N VAL A 278 15.22 10.69 -9.98
CA VAL A 278 15.92 9.90 -11.01
C VAL A 278 15.18 9.91 -12.35
N PHE A 279 13.86 10.15 -12.38
CA PHE A 279 13.03 10.16 -13.60
C PHE A 279 12.11 11.42 -13.75
N PRO A 280 12.63 12.67 -13.83
CA PRO A 280 11.83 13.92 -13.85
C PRO A 280 10.88 14.19 -15.06
N ASP A 281 10.48 13.15 -15.78
CA ASP A 281 9.51 13.17 -16.89
C ASP A 281 8.37 12.12 -16.67
N ASP A 282 8.35 11.36 -15.57
CA ASP A 282 7.38 10.29 -15.27
C ASP A 282 6.90 10.25 -13.79
N ASN A 283 5.81 10.97 -13.51
CA ASN A 283 5.16 11.10 -12.19
C ASN A 283 4.54 9.82 -11.58
N THR A 284 5.07 8.66 -11.94
CA THR A 284 4.86 7.40 -11.22
C THR A 284 6.14 6.83 -10.59
N GLU A 285 7.34 7.34 -10.94
CA GLU A 285 8.63 6.82 -10.49
C GLU A 285 9.60 7.94 -10.09
N TRP A 286 10.03 8.00 -8.82
CA TRP A 286 10.92 9.07 -8.33
C TRP A 286 12.28 8.57 -7.79
N ALA A 287 12.52 7.25 -7.84
CA ALA A 287 13.69 6.60 -7.27
C ALA A 287 14.06 5.33 -8.04
N ASP A 288 15.37 5.04 -8.10
CA ASP A 288 15.98 3.83 -8.64
C ASP A 288 17.03 3.37 -7.62
N SER A 289 16.63 2.48 -6.72
CA SER A 289 17.39 2.13 -5.51
C SER A 289 18.63 1.26 -5.77
N ASP A 290 18.75 0.62 -6.95
CA ASP A 290 19.90 -0.22 -7.31
C ASP A 290 20.59 0.14 -8.65
N THR A 291 20.03 1.09 -9.41
CA THR A 291 20.54 1.69 -10.65
C THR A 291 20.42 0.83 -11.91
N ASP A 292 19.33 0.06 -12.00
CA ASP A 292 18.88 -0.70 -13.18
C ASP A 292 18.37 0.21 -14.33
N GLY A 293 17.62 1.26 -13.98
CA GLY A 293 16.85 2.09 -14.92
C GLY A 293 15.34 1.81 -14.94
N THR A 294 14.84 0.98 -14.02
CA THR A 294 13.42 0.83 -13.66
C THR A 294 13.18 1.55 -12.32
N GLY A 295 11.98 2.11 -12.12
CA GLY A 295 11.65 2.85 -10.90
C GLY A 295 11.12 1.98 -9.77
N ASP A 296 11.39 2.39 -8.52
CA ASP A 296 11.07 1.68 -7.27
C ASP A 296 9.57 1.33 -7.08
N ASN A 297 8.63 1.93 -7.81
CA ASN A 297 7.19 1.62 -7.74
C ASN A 297 6.71 0.66 -8.85
N ALA A 298 7.37 0.66 -10.01
CA ALA A 298 7.11 -0.27 -11.12
C ALA A 298 7.88 -1.60 -10.97
N ASP A 299 9.04 -1.55 -10.31
CA ASP A 299 9.92 -2.68 -10.09
C ASP A 299 9.38 -3.62 -8.98
N ALA A 300 9.38 -4.93 -9.27
CA ALA A 300 9.04 -5.98 -8.32
C ALA A 300 10.17 -6.26 -7.29
N PHE A 301 11.42 -5.95 -7.61
CA PHE A 301 12.62 -6.18 -6.79
C PHE A 301 13.56 -4.96 -6.74
N PRO A 302 13.16 -3.78 -6.20
CA PRO A 302 13.94 -2.52 -6.24
C PRO A 302 15.29 -2.48 -5.49
N ASN A 303 15.91 -3.62 -5.22
CA ASN A 303 17.19 -3.77 -4.53
C ASN A 303 18.08 -4.85 -5.20
N ASP A 304 17.69 -5.39 -6.36
CA ASP A 304 18.48 -6.31 -7.18
C ASP A 304 18.39 -5.94 -8.67
N ALA A 305 19.36 -5.15 -9.14
CA ALA A 305 19.55 -4.68 -10.53
C ALA A 305 19.79 -5.78 -11.59
N THR A 306 19.28 -6.99 -11.35
CA THR A 306 19.17 -8.08 -12.32
C THR A 306 17.75 -8.64 -12.47
N GLU A 307 16.79 -8.20 -11.65
CA GLU A 307 15.38 -8.61 -11.71
C GLU A 307 14.44 -7.41 -11.60
N THR A 308 13.49 -7.25 -12.53
CA THR A 308 12.55 -6.11 -12.53
C THR A 308 11.07 -6.49 -12.65
N LEU A 309 10.79 -7.78 -12.85
CA LEU A 309 9.44 -8.33 -13.08
C LEU A 309 9.25 -9.61 -12.26
N ASP A 310 8.06 -9.74 -11.69
CA ASP A 310 7.49 -10.97 -11.13
C ASP A 310 6.18 -11.22 -11.89
N SER A 311 6.26 -11.97 -12.99
CA SER A 311 5.17 -12.08 -13.97
C SER A 311 3.94 -12.89 -13.50
N ASP A 312 4.03 -13.64 -12.40
CA ASP A 312 2.92 -14.43 -11.84
C ASP A 312 2.68 -14.31 -10.32
N GLY A 313 3.56 -13.61 -9.58
CA GLY A 313 3.36 -13.18 -8.19
C GLY A 313 3.89 -14.14 -7.13
N ASP A 314 4.94 -14.90 -7.45
CA ASP A 314 5.57 -15.94 -6.62
C ASP A 314 6.66 -15.38 -5.68
N GLY A 315 7.35 -14.32 -6.10
CA GLY A 315 8.48 -13.72 -5.37
C GLY A 315 9.88 -14.11 -5.85
N VAL A 316 10.01 -14.79 -7.00
CA VAL A 316 11.24 -14.92 -7.80
C VAL A 316 11.13 -14.06 -9.06
N GLY A 317 12.24 -13.45 -9.50
CA GLY A 317 12.26 -12.57 -10.67
C GLY A 317 12.36 -13.30 -12.02
N ASP A 318 11.76 -12.71 -13.06
CA ASP A 318 11.62 -13.25 -14.42
C ASP A 318 12.94 -13.73 -15.10
N ASN A 319 14.13 -13.31 -14.65
CA ASN A 319 15.42 -13.79 -15.18
C ASN A 319 16.08 -14.90 -14.33
N ALA A 320 15.71 -15.02 -13.07
CA ALA A 320 16.14 -16.08 -12.15
C ALA A 320 15.20 -17.29 -12.19
N ASP A 321 13.92 -17.06 -12.46
CA ASP A 321 12.91 -18.09 -12.65
C ASP A 321 13.03 -18.78 -14.02
N VAL A 322 12.79 -20.10 -14.03
CA VAL A 322 12.70 -20.92 -15.23
C VAL A 322 11.27 -20.94 -15.81
N PHE A 323 10.23 -20.69 -15.01
CA PHE A 323 8.83 -20.75 -15.40
C PHE A 323 8.00 -19.49 -15.03
N PRO A 324 8.39 -18.26 -15.45
CA PRO A 324 7.79 -16.98 -15.00
C PRO A 324 6.39 -16.67 -15.53
N ASN A 325 5.52 -17.68 -15.62
CA ASN A 325 4.09 -17.64 -15.92
C ASN A 325 3.32 -18.76 -15.14
N ASP A 326 3.95 -19.46 -14.19
CA ASP A 326 3.37 -20.50 -13.33
C ASP A 326 3.98 -20.46 -11.91
N SER A 327 3.36 -19.67 -11.01
CA SER A 327 3.68 -19.49 -9.57
C SER A 327 3.57 -20.77 -8.70
N THR A 328 3.73 -21.95 -9.30
CA THR A 328 3.93 -23.22 -8.62
C THR A 328 5.22 -23.93 -9.02
N GLU A 329 6.04 -23.36 -9.92
CA GLU A 329 7.31 -23.90 -10.38
C GLU A 329 8.37 -22.79 -10.53
N ILE A 330 9.53 -22.95 -9.90
CA ILE A 330 10.64 -21.96 -10.00
C ILE A 330 11.96 -22.54 -10.52
N THR A 331 12.08 -23.87 -10.56
CA THR A 331 13.32 -24.56 -10.89
C THR A 331 13.07 -25.81 -11.75
N ASP A 332 14.03 -26.06 -12.65
CA ASP A 332 14.08 -27.21 -13.55
C ASP A 332 15.48 -27.84 -13.37
N LEU A 333 15.59 -28.87 -12.53
CA LEU A 333 16.88 -29.39 -12.09
C LEU A 333 17.65 -30.14 -13.20
N ASP A 334 16.95 -30.74 -14.16
CA ASP A 334 17.54 -31.56 -15.22
C ASP A 334 17.52 -30.89 -16.61
N ASN A 335 16.66 -29.89 -16.79
CA ASN A 335 16.39 -29.09 -18.00
C ASN A 335 15.54 -29.84 -19.06
N ASP A 336 14.57 -30.66 -18.62
CA ASP A 336 13.51 -31.30 -19.42
C ASP A 336 12.43 -30.31 -19.92
N GLY A 337 12.13 -29.27 -19.13
CA GLY A 337 11.03 -28.34 -19.36
C GLY A 337 9.75 -28.65 -18.57
N VAL A 338 9.87 -29.43 -17.48
CA VAL A 338 8.86 -29.62 -16.43
C VAL A 338 9.45 -29.11 -15.13
N GLY A 339 8.68 -28.33 -14.36
CA GLY A 339 9.16 -27.78 -13.09
C GLY A 339 9.22 -28.81 -11.96
N ASP A 340 10.13 -28.58 -11.02
CA ASP A 340 10.51 -29.51 -9.95
C ASP A 340 9.34 -30.02 -9.06
N ASN A 341 8.21 -29.32 -8.96
CA ASN A 341 7.05 -29.74 -8.14
C ASN A 341 6.05 -30.63 -8.92
N ALA A 342 5.97 -30.47 -10.24
CA ALA A 342 5.19 -31.28 -11.17
C ALA A 342 5.97 -32.51 -11.67
N ASP A 343 7.30 -32.38 -11.79
CA ASP A 343 8.22 -33.46 -12.09
C ASP A 343 8.09 -34.59 -11.04
N VAL A 344 8.36 -35.81 -11.48
CA VAL A 344 8.40 -37.00 -10.65
C VAL A 344 9.79 -37.64 -10.56
N ASP A 345 10.77 -37.23 -11.36
CA ASP A 345 12.13 -37.79 -11.50
C ASP A 345 13.10 -36.66 -11.83
N ASN A 346 13.29 -35.73 -10.88
CA ASN A 346 14.00 -34.45 -11.01
C ASN A 346 15.50 -34.60 -11.32
N ASN A 347 16.00 -35.83 -11.40
CA ASN A 347 17.37 -36.16 -11.78
C ASN A 347 17.47 -37.04 -13.03
N ASN A 348 16.34 -37.28 -13.70
CA ASN A 348 16.14 -37.94 -14.99
C ASN A 348 16.86 -39.30 -15.10
N ASN A 349 16.71 -40.14 -14.07
CA ASN A 349 17.38 -41.45 -13.99
C ASN A 349 16.45 -42.63 -14.35
N GLY A 350 15.13 -42.41 -14.36
CA GLY A 350 14.08 -43.38 -14.64
C GLY A 350 13.34 -43.90 -13.40
N ILE A 351 13.48 -43.24 -12.26
CA ILE A 351 12.98 -43.66 -10.95
C ILE A 351 12.29 -42.46 -10.28
N ILE A 352 11.12 -42.69 -9.69
CA ILE A 352 10.28 -41.62 -9.14
C ILE A 352 10.79 -41.16 -7.77
N ASP A 353 11.13 -39.88 -7.65
CA ASP A 353 11.54 -39.25 -6.40
C ASP A 353 10.40 -39.22 -5.36
N VAL A 354 10.75 -39.49 -4.10
CA VAL A 354 9.87 -39.52 -2.93
C VAL A 354 10.55 -38.78 -1.77
N ALA A 355 10.14 -37.53 -1.56
CA ALA A 355 10.56 -36.64 -0.49
C ALA A 355 9.52 -36.53 0.66
N THR A 356 8.29 -37.01 0.46
CA THR A 356 7.23 -36.91 1.48
C THR A 356 6.50 -38.23 1.73
N LEU A 357 5.93 -38.37 2.94
CA LEU A 357 5.02 -39.48 3.26
C LEU A 357 3.77 -39.49 2.35
N GLU A 358 3.37 -38.34 1.81
CA GLU A 358 2.26 -38.25 0.84
C GLU A 358 2.65 -38.89 -0.50
N GLN A 359 3.84 -38.59 -1.01
CA GLN A 359 4.40 -39.26 -2.20
C GLN A 359 4.59 -40.77 -1.97
N LEU A 360 5.00 -41.18 -0.76
CA LEU A 360 5.09 -42.59 -0.38
C LEU A 360 3.71 -43.28 -0.37
N ASP A 361 2.64 -42.59 0.05
CA ASP A 361 1.28 -43.13 0.07
C ASP A 361 0.68 -43.24 -1.35
N TRP A 362 0.99 -42.28 -2.23
CA TRP A 362 0.57 -42.30 -3.64
C TRP A 362 1.06 -43.55 -4.41
N ILE A 363 2.13 -44.22 -3.97
CA ILE A 363 2.64 -45.49 -4.54
C ILE A 363 1.55 -46.57 -4.60
N ARG A 364 0.61 -46.58 -3.64
CA ARG A 364 -0.54 -47.51 -3.63
C ARG A 364 -1.37 -47.45 -4.91
N ASN A 365 -1.43 -46.27 -5.53
CA ASN A 365 -2.25 -46.02 -6.71
C ASN A 365 -1.55 -46.48 -8.00
N GLN A 366 -0.23 -46.61 -8.01
CA GLN A 366 0.60 -47.11 -9.13
C GLN A 366 1.67 -48.11 -8.64
N PRO A 367 1.30 -49.28 -8.12
CA PRO A 367 2.24 -50.23 -7.52
C PRO A 367 3.20 -50.91 -8.53
N ASP A 368 3.10 -50.57 -9.82
CA ASP A 368 4.02 -50.96 -10.88
C ASP A 368 5.16 -49.96 -11.14
N GLY A 369 5.13 -48.77 -10.52
CA GLY A 369 6.19 -47.76 -10.62
C GLY A 369 6.24 -47.00 -11.94
N THR A 370 5.18 -47.08 -12.75
CA THR A 370 5.13 -46.41 -14.07
C THR A 370 4.86 -44.91 -14.01
N GLY A 371 4.39 -44.40 -12.86
CA GLY A 371 4.10 -43.00 -12.62
C GLY A 371 3.67 -42.69 -11.17
N ARG A 372 3.55 -41.41 -10.84
CA ARG A 372 3.07 -40.87 -9.55
C ARG A 372 1.57 -40.55 -9.69
N ASN A 373 0.71 -40.96 -8.75
CA ASN A 373 -0.75 -40.79 -8.89
C ASN A 373 -1.40 -40.28 -7.59
N LYS A 374 -1.82 -39.00 -7.61
CA LYS A 374 -2.38 -38.27 -6.47
C LYS A 374 -3.88 -38.58 -6.23
N GLY A 375 -4.44 -39.56 -6.95
CA GLY A 375 -5.86 -39.95 -6.95
C GLY A 375 -6.65 -39.43 -8.15
N ASP A 376 -6.02 -38.63 -9.00
CA ASP A 376 -6.51 -37.99 -10.22
C ASP A 376 -6.14 -38.76 -11.51
N GLY A 377 -4.97 -39.40 -11.53
CA GLY A 377 -4.49 -40.27 -12.59
C GLY A 377 -2.99 -40.53 -12.50
N PRO A 378 -2.43 -41.41 -13.34
CA PRO A 378 -0.98 -41.56 -13.44
C PRO A 378 -0.37 -40.32 -14.12
N SER A 379 0.47 -39.59 -13.40
CA SER A 379 1.43 -38.65 -13.96
C SER A 379 2.78 -39.33 -14.18
N ALA A 380 3.42 -39.02 -15.30
CA ALA A 380 4.78 -39.40 -15.64
C ALA A 380 5.48 -38.22 -16.38
N ALA A 381 5.22 -37.00 -15.91
CA ALA A 381 5.96 -35.80 -16.30
C ALA A 381 7.42 -35.91 -15.80
N GLY A 382 8.38 -35.39 -16.56
CA GLY A 382 9.83 -35.54 -16.35
C GLY A 382 10.43 -36.97 -16.52
N CYS A 383 9.63 -38.04 -16.33
CA CYS A 383 10.10 -39.42 -16.54
C CYS A 383 10.79 -39.62 -17.92
N PRO A 384 12.05 -40.11 -17.99
CA PRO A 384 12.76 -40.33 -19.25
C PRO A 384 12.00 -41.27 -20.18
N GLY A 385 11.62 -40.77 -21.36
CA GLY A 385 10.84 -41.54 -22.32
C GLY A 385 9.37 -41.77 -21.92
N SER A 386 8.86 -40.94 -21.02
CA SER A 386 7.45 -40.86 -20.58
C SER A 386 6.92 -42.00 -19.70
N VAL A 387 7.79 -42.86 -19.16
CA VAL A 387 7.44 -43.93 -18.20
C VAL A 387 8.62 -44.22 -17.27
N CYS A 388 8.47 -43.92 -15.98
CA CYS A 388 9.43 -44.32 -14.94
C CYS A 388 9.31 -45.83 -14.59
N ASN A 389 10.24 -46.38 -13.81
CA ASN A 389 10.35 -47.83 -13.56
C ASN A 389 10.56 -48.19 -12.08
N GLY A 390 10.12 -47.34 -11.16
CA GLY A 390 10.31 -47.52 -9.71
C GLY A 390 10.18 -46.21 -8.94
N TYR A 391 10.55 -46.27 -7.66
CA TYR A 391 10.59 -45.14 -6.73
C TYR A 391 11.92 -45.09 -5.99
N GLU A 392 12.38 -43.90 -5.58
CA GLU A 392 13.46 -43.74 -4.63
C GLU A 392 13.27 -42.59 -3.66
N LEU A 393 13.87 -42.71 -2.47
CA LEU A 393 13.85 -41.63 -1.48
C LEU A 393 14.84 -40.53 -1.87
N THR A 394 14.42 -39.28 -1.72
CA THR A 394 15.25 -38.08 -1.84
C THR A 394 15.41 -37.30 -0.53
N SER A 395 14.70 -37.71 0.51
CA SER A 395 14.88 -37.24 1.89
C SER A 395 14.45 -38.29 2.91
N ASP A 396 14.85 -38.11 4.17
CA ASP A 396 14.27 -38.86 5.29
C ASP A 396 12.76 -38.63 5.38
N LEU A 397 12.03 -39.68 5.75
CA LEU A 397 10.60 -39.63 6.05
C LEU A 397 10.39 -39.95 7.54
N ASP A 398 9.48 -39.25 8.22
CA ASP A 398 9.25 -39.47 9.65
C ASP A 398 7.75 -39.48 9.98
N PHE A 399 7.28 -40.55 10.60
CA PHE A 399 5.89 -40.70 11.01
C PHE A 399 5.53 -39.89 12.28
N ASP A 400 6.51 -39.43 13.08
CA ASP A 400 6.32 -38.36 14.07
C ASP A 400 6.36 -37.01 13.35
N THR A 401 5.36 -36.78 12.50
CA THR A 401 5.30 -35.62 11.58
C THR A 401 5.23 -34.27 12.29
N ASN A 402 4.85 -34.25 13.58
CA ASN A 402 4.88 -33.04 14.40
C ASN A 402 6.09 -32.96 15.36
N GLY A 403 6.94 -33.98 15.39
CA GLY A 403 8.24 -34.01 16.08
C GLY A 403 8.16 -33.95 17.61
N ASN A 404 7.11 -34.51 18.21
CA ASN A 404 6.83 -34.36 19.64
C ASN A 404 7.25 -35.57 20.51
N GLY A 405 7.62 -36.70 19.88
CA GLY A 405 7.99 -37.95 20.52
C GLY A 405 6.83 -38.91 20.84
N VAL A 406 5.61 -38.66 20.37
CA VAL A 406 4.44 -39.55 20.47
C VAL A 406 3.58 -39.50 19.20
N LEU A 407 3.29 -40.68 18.63
CA LEU A 407 2.40 -40.82 17.48
C LEU A 407 0.94 -40.66 17.91
N ASP A 408 0.33 -39.51 17.64
CA ASP A 408 -1.06 -39.22 18.02
C ASP A 408 -1.89 -38.54 16.91
N SER A 409 -3.09 -38.08 17.25
CA SER A 409 -3.99 -37.30 16.38
C SER A 409 -3.40 -36.01 15.78
N GLY A 410 -2.22 -35.56 16.22
CA GLY A 410 -1.43 -34.52 15.58
C GLY A 410 -0.69 -34.96 14.32
N ASP A 411 -0.60 -36.27 14.04
CA ASP A 411 0.24 -36.82 12.98
C ASP A 411 -0.50 -37.27 11.72
N SER A 412 0.19 -37.16 10.59
CA SER A 412 -0.23 -37.79 9.34
C SER A 412 -0.21 -39.32 9.47
N TYR A 413 -1.12 -40.00 8.78
CA TYR A 413 -1.27 -41.47 8.82
C TYR A 413 -1.64 -42.07 10.20
N TYR A 414 -2.03 -41.22 11.15
CA TYR A 414 -2.87 -41.61 12.27
C TYR A 414 -4.28 -41.97 11.75
N ASP A 415 -4.68 -43.24 11.87
CA ASP A 415 -5.94 -43.82 11.37
C ASP A 415 -6.82 -44.22 12.57
N PRO A 416 -7.58 -43.27 13.17
CA PRO A 416 -8.30 -43.49 14.42
C PRO A 416 -9.61 -44.26 14.23
N LEU A 417 -9.71 -45.40 14.89
CA LEU A 417 -10.97 -46.12 15.06
C LEU A 417 -11.81 -45.53 16.18
N GLY A 418 -13.14 -45.66 16.04
CA GLY A 418 -14.12 -45.16 17.00
C GLY A 418 -14.14 -45.86 18.38
N ASP A 419 -13.21 -46.78 18.64
CA ASP A 419 -12.95 -47.39 19.95
C ASP A 419 -11.73 -46.77 20.68
N GLY A 420 -10.98 -45.89 20.02
CA GLY A 420 -9.78 -45.24 20.55
C GLY A 420 -8.45 -45.93 20.19
N SER A 421 -8.46 -46.91 19.30
CA SER A 421 -7.24 -47.45 18.68
C SER A 421 -6.83 -46.67 17.42
N ASN A 422 -5.54 -46.70 17.09
CA ASN A 422 -4.96 -46.20 15.84
C ASN A 422 -4.55 -47.41 15.00
N LEU A 423 -4.91 -47.49 13.71
CA LEU A 423 -4.43 -48.55 12.81
C LEU A 423 -3.07 -48.22 12.17
N GLY A 424 -2.67 -46.95 12.16
CA GLY A 424 -1.44 -46.48 11.55
C GLY A 424 -1.40 -46.61 10.03
N TRP A 425 -0.20 -46.70 9.49
CA TRP A 425 0.07 -46.89 8.07
C TRP A 425 -0.66 -48.12 7.50
N SER A 426 -1.14 -48.01 6.26
CA SER A 426 -1.71 -49.13 5.50
C SER A 426 -0.60 -49.83 4.71
N PRO A 427 -0.60 -51.16 4.51
CA PRO A 427 0.43 -51.81 3.70
C PRO A 427 0.34 -51.45 2.20
N ILE A 428 1.47 -51.18 1.53
CA ILE A 428 1.52 -50.96 0.06
C ILE A 428 1.42 -52.29 -0.68
N GLY A 429 0.42 -52.43 -1.56
CA GLY A 429 0.21 -53.64 -2.35
C GLY A 429 -0.45 -54.78 -1.57
N ASN A 430 -1.14 -55.67 -2.28
CA ASN A 430 -1.86 -56.82 -1.76
C ASN A 430 -1.96 -57.91 -2.85
N PHE A 431 -2.42 -59.12 -2.53
CA PHE A 431 -2.53 -60.23 -3.51
C PHE A 431 -3.24 -59.90 -4.84
N ALA A 432 -4.21 -58.97 -4.86
CA ALA A 432 -4.93 -58.59 -6.08
C ALA A 432 -4.26 -57.45 -6.88
N THR A 433 -3.48 -56.60 -6.21
CA THR A 433 -2.68 -55.51 -6.78
C THR A 433 -1.34 -55.46 -6.06
N PRO A 434 -0.40 -56.37 -6.38
CA PRO A 434 0.88 -56.47 -5.67
C PRO A 434 1.80 -55.31 -6.07
N PHE A 435 2.77 -54.98 -5.21
CA PHE A 435 3.87 -54.12 -5.62
C PHE A 435 4.85 -54.89 -6.51
N THR A 436 5.19 -54.35 -7.68
CA THR A 436 6.03 -55.02 -8.69
C THR A 436 7.19 -54.15 -9.20
N ALA A 437 7.37 -52.95 -8.65
CA ALA A 437 8.35 -51.97 -9.11
C ALA A 437 9.72 -52.13 -8.41
N SER A 438 10.66 -51.22 -8.71
CA SER A 438 11.80 -50.95 -7.83
C SER A 438 11.41 -49.94 -6.73
N PHE A 439 11.98 -50.09 -5.53
CA PHE A 439 11.98 -49.09 -4.47
C PHE A 439 13.39 -49.01 -3.86
N ASN A 440 14.06 -47.86 -3.98
CA ASN A 440 15.39 -47.60 -3.45
C ASN A 440 15.33 -46.61 -2.27
N GLY A 441 15.74 -47.03 -1.07
CA GLY A 441 15.86 -46.14 0.09
C GLY A 441 16.99 -45.09 -0.04
N ASN A 442 17.89 -45.26 -1.02
CA ASN A 442 18.93 -44.30 -1.44
C ASN A 442 19.88 -43.77 -0.34
N GLY A 443 19.87 -44.37 0.85
CA GLY A 443 20.63 -43.91 2.02
C GLY A 443 19.84 -43.04 3.01
N PHE A 444 18.56 -42.77 2.75
CA PHE A 444 17.63 -42.08 3.65
C PHE A 444 16.85 -43.06 4.53
N GLU A 445 16.33 -42.58 5.66
CA GLU A 445 15.57 -43.38 6.61
C GLU A 445 14.05 -43.12 6.55
N ILE A 446 13.26 -44.19 6.67
CA ILE A 446 11.82 -44.10 6.99
C ILE A 446 11.66 -44.37 8.48
N ARG A 447 11.55 -43.30 9.25
CA ARG A 447 11.55 -43.31 10.71
C ARG A 447 10.15 -43.49 11.30
N ASN A 448 10.10 -44.17 12.44
CA ASN A 448 8.91 -44.31 13.30
C ASN A 448 7.70 -44.99 12.63
N LEU A 449 7.91 -45.80 11.59
CA LEU A 449 6.84 -46.55 10.90
C LEU A 449 5.95 -47.30 11.90
N TYR A 450 4.67 -46.95 11.91
CA TYR A 450 3.68 -47.51 12.83
C TYR A 450 2.52 -48.16 12.09
N ILE A 451 2.30 -49.45 12.34
CA ILE A 451 1.17 -50.22 11.83
C ILE A 451 0.59 -51.01 13.02
N ASN A 452 -0.73 -50.94 13.22
CA ASN A 452 -1.42 -51.69 14.26
C ASN A 452 -2.73 -52.27 13.71
N ARG A 453 -2.59 -53.31 12.88
CA ARG A 453 -3.67 -53.95 12.14
C ARG A 453 -3.81 -55.45 12.53
N PRO A 454 -4.01 -55.79 13.82
CA PRO A 454 -3.93 -57.17 14.35
C PRO A 454 -5.04 -58.15 13.92
N ASN A 455 -5.79 -57.81 12.87
CA ASN A 455 -6.82 -58.66 12.24
C ASN A 455 -6.70 -58.64 10.70
N GLN A 456 -5.57 -58.17 10.18
CA GLN A 456 -5.26 -58.09 8.75
C GLN A 456 -3.99 -58.91 8.48
N ASP A 457 -4.04 -59.71 7.43
CA ASP A 457 -2.90 -60.45 6.89
C ASP A 457 -2.18 -59.59 5.82
N ASP A 458 -0.98 -59.99 5.38
CA ASP A 458 -0.11 -59.23 4.46
C ASP A 458 0.27 -57.85 5.02
N VAL A 459 1.05 -57.82 6.12
CA VAL A 459 1.34 -56.58 6.88
C VAL A 459 2.83 -56.22 6.92
N GLY A 460 3.14 -55.00 6.45
CA GLY A 460 4.44 -54.33 6.48
C GLY A 460 4.34 -52.94 5.84
N LEU A 461 5.47 -52.24 5.62
CA LEU A 461 5.52 -51.06 4.74
C LEU A 461 4.86 -51.39 3.39
N PHE A 462 5.26 -52.51 2.82
CA PHE A 462 4.56 -53.22 1.74
C PHE A 462 3.76 -54.38 2.32
N GLY A 463 2.55 -54.64 1.84
CA GLY A 463 1.79 -55.84 2.21
C GLY A 463 2.30 -57.05 1.45
N TYR A 464 2.25 -56.94 0.12
CA TYR A 464 2.54 -58.05 -0.80
C TYR A 464 3.38 -57.55 -1.98
N VAL A 465 4.58 -58.11 -2.17
CA VAL A 465 5.49 -57.78 -3.29
C VAL A 465 5.71 -58.98 -4.22
N SER A 466 5.75 -58.75 -5.53
CA SER A 466 5.81 -59.82 -6.56
C SER A 466 6.78 -59.44 -7.68
N GLY A 467 7.96 -60.04 -7.72
CA GLY A 467 9.01 -59.71 -8.70
C GLY A 467 9.62 -58.32 -8.54
N ALA A 468 9.25 -57.60 -7.48
CA ALA A 468 9.75 -56.26 -7.14
C ALA A 468 11.22 -56.27 -6.70
N THR A 469 11.85 -55.09 -6.70
CA THR A 469 13.16 -54.88 -6.08
C THR A 469 13.01 -53.88 -4.93
N LEU A 470 13.36 -54.30 -3.71
CA LEU A 470 13.47 -53.45 -2.53
C LEU A 470 14.95 -53.33 -2.17
N LEU A 471 15.50 -52.12 -2.23
CA LEU A 471 16.93 -51.85 -2.12
C LEU A 471 17.19 -50.73 -1.11
N ASN A 472 18.22 -50.86 -0.27
CA ASN A 472 18.69 -49.82 0.66
C ASN A 472 17.63 -49.28 1.65
N VAL A 473 16.53 -50.01 1.90
CA VAL A 473 15.42 -49.47 2.71
C VAL A 473 15.73 -49.56 4.20
N ALA A 474 15.93 -48.41 4.84
CA ALA A 474 16.16 -48.28 6.27
C ALA A 474 14.85 -47.93 7.00
N LEU A 475 14.35 -48.85 7.84
CA LEU A 475 13.19 -48.62 8.71
C LEU A 475 13.67 -48.46 10.15
N THR A 476 13.61 -47.24 10.69
CA THR A 476 14.29 -46.88 11.95
C THR A 476 13.38 -46.14 12.93
N GLY A 477 13.92 -45.66 14.06
CA GLY A 477 13.21 -44.80 15.02
C GLY A 477 12.67 -45.52 16.25
N ASP A 478 12.68 -44.83 17.40
CA ASP A 478 12.31 -45.37 18.71
C ASP A 478 10.81 -45.68 18.86
N LEU A 479 9.95 -45.11 18.00
CA LEU A 479 8.50 -45.31 18.02
C LEU A 479 8.03 -46.39 17.03
N MET A 480 8.93 -46.94 16.23
CA MET A 480 8.62 -47.90 15.17
C MET A 480 8.02 -49.20 15.73
N SER A 481 6.85 -49.60 15.23
CA SER A 481 6.12 -50.77 15.69
C SER A 481 5.16 -51.28 14.61
N VAL A 482 5.24 -52.57 14.27
CA VAL A 482 4.39 -53.21 13.27
C VAL A 482 3.63 -54.37 13.88
N SER A 483 2.30 -54.30 13.87
CA SER A 483 1.43 -55.40 14.28
C SER A 483 0.41 -55.76 13.21
N GLY A 484 0.33 -57.07 12.91
CA GLY A 484 -0.60 -57.67 11.95
C GLY A 484 -1.22 -58.96 12.49
N HIS A 485 -1.87 -59.71 11.61
CA HIS A 485 -2.35 -61.06 11.89
C HIS A 485 -1.37 -62.10 11.30
N ASP A 486 -1.60 -62.63 10.09
CA ASP A 486 -0.66 -63.57 9.44
C ASP A 486 0.18 -62.88 8.35
N TYR A 487 1.38 -63.40 8.06
CA TYR A 487 2.35 -62.83 7.10
C TYR A 487 2.73 -61.38 7.46
N VAL A 488 3.51 -61.24 8.54
CA VAL A 488 3.86 -59.95 9.14
C VAL A 488 5.36 -59.72 9.14
N GLY A 489 5.81 -58.62 8.53
CA GLY A 489 7.20 -58.19 8.56
C GLY A 489 7.32 -56.67 8.39
N ALA A 490 8.35 -56.05 8.99
CA ALA A 490 8.44 -54.59 8.99
C ALA A 490 8.51 -53.97 7.59
N LEU A 491 9.31 -54.57 6.70
CA LEU A 491 9.42 -54.14 5.30
C LEU A 491 8.28 -54.72 4.46
N THR A 492 8.02 -56.02 4.59
CA THR A 492 7.00 -56.68 3.78
C THR A 492 6.27 -57.80 4.52
N GLY A 493 4.96 -57.92 4.32
CA GLY A 493 4.19 -59.08 4.77
C GLY A 493 4.62 -60.36 4.04
N GLY A 494 4.58 -60.33 2.71
CA GLY A 494 5.02 -61.45 1.86
C GLY A 494 5.74 -61.03 0.58
N ALA A 495 6.81 -61.76 0.21
CA ALA A 495 7.64 -61.50 -0.96
C ALA A 495 7.76 -62.69 -1.92
N TYR A 496 7.33 -62.50 -3.16
CA TYR A 496 7.04 -63.59 -4.10
C TYR A 496 7.70 -63.41 -5.47
N TYR A 497 7.78 -64.52 -6.21
CA TYR A 497 8.08 -64.60 -7.64
C TYR A 497 9.37 -63.89 -8.06
N SER A 498 10.48 -64.29 -7.43
CA SER A 498 11.83 -63.82 -7.73
C SER A 498 12.08 -62.34 -7.42
N ALA A 499 11.32 -61.78 -6.47
CA ALA A 499 11.60 -60.48 -5.87
C ALA A 499 13.03 -60.42 -5.31
N GLN A 500 13.57 -59.21 -5.16
CA GLN A 500 14.91 -58.95 -4.65
C GLN A 500 14.81 -58.02 -3.44
N ILE A 501 15.27 -58.44 -2.27
CA ILE A 501 15.40 -57.62 -1.07
C ILE A 501 16.89 -57.51 -0.76
N SER A 502 17.44 -56.29 -0.74
CA SER A 502 18.89 -56.08 -0.66
C SER A 502 19.23 -54.85 0.18
N ASN A 503 20.12 -55.00 1.17
CA ASN A 503 20.56 -53.91 2.05
C ASN A 503 19.39 -53.22 2.80
N CYS A 504 18.34 -53.96 3.13
CA CYS A 504 17.16 -53.43 3.83
C CYS A 504 17.18 -53.82 5.32
N HIS A 505 16.66 -52.97 6.20
CA HIS A 505 16.69 -53.25 7.63
C HIS A 505 15.56 -52.62 8.45
N SER A 506 15.36 -53.16 9.66
CA SER A 506 14.33 -52.72 10.61
C SER A 506 14.82 -52.65 12.07
N THR A 507 14.43 -51.60 12.80
CA THR A 507 14.75 -51.44 14.24
C THR A 507 13.56 -51.60 15.18
N GLY A 508 12.34 -51.38 14.69
CA GLY A 508 11.10 -51.47 15.47
C GLY A 508 10.62 -52.89 15.73
N ALA A 509 9.76 -53.05 16.73
CA ALA A 509 9.20 -54.35 17.12
C ALA A 509 8.15 -54.85 16.11
N VAL A 510 8.08 -56.18 15.91
CA VAL A 510 7.12 -56.82 14.99
C VAL A 510 6.29 -57.88 15.72
N ILE A 511 4.96 -57.80 15.61
CA ILE A 511 4.00 -58.62 16.37
C ILE A 511 2.91 -59.19 15.44
N GLY A 512 2.78 -60.52 15.38
CA GLY A 512 1.73 -61.19 14.59
C GLY A 512 1.20 -62.47 15.23
N ASN A 513 0.51 -63.27 14.42
CA ASN A 513 0.09 -64.64 14.72
C ASN A 513 1.02 -65.62 13.99
N ASP A 514 0.80 -65.94 12.71
CA ASP A 514 1.59 -66.94 11.99
C ASP A 514 2.42 -66.32 10.84
N ALA A 515 3.62 -66.86 10.59
CA ALA A 515 4.61 -66.33 9.63
C ALA A 515 5.01 -64.87 9.94
N VAL A 516 5.78 -64.71 11.03
CA VAL A 516 6.21 -63.40 11.55
C VAL A 516 7.73 -63.28 11.49
N GLY A 517 8.24 -62.22 10.86
CA GLY A 517 9.66 -61.92 10.77
C GLY A 517 9.98 -60.47 11.06
N GLY A 518 11.18 -60.18 11.59
CA GLY A 518 11.58 -58.78 11.86
C GLY A 518 11.64 -57.90 10.61
N LEU A 519 11.91 -58.49 9.43
CA LEU A 519 11.95 -57.79 8.14
C LEU A 519 10.83 -58.25 7.18
N ALA A 520 10.63 -59.57 7.04
CA ALA A 520 9.64 -60.16 6.14
C ALA A 520 8.85 -61.29 6.80
N GLY A 521 7.52 -61.35 6.62
CA GLY A 521 6.70 -62.43 7.16
C GLY A 521 6.93 -63.75 6.41
N ASP A 522 6.70 -63.74 5.11
CA ASP A 522 6.82 -64.88 4.20
C ASP A 522 7.63 -64.54 2.93
N VAL A 523 8.35 -65.53 2.39
CA VAL A 523 9.27 -65.36 1.24
C VAL A 523 9.27 -66.63 0.40
N GLU A 524 8.77 -66.55 -0.84
CA GLU A 524 8.63 -67.73 -1.74
C GLU A 524 9.15 -67.51 -3.18
N TYR A 525 9.23 -68.61 -3.94
CA TYR A 525 9.44 -68.69 -5.40
C TYR A 525 10.71 -68.00 -5.94
N SER A 526 11.88 -68.50 -5.52
CA SER A 526 13.20 -68.01 -5.98
C SER A 526 13.49 -66.52 -5.70
N THR A 527 12.77 -65.94 -4.73
CA THR A 527 13.07 -64.62 -4.17
C THR A 527 14.44 -64.63 -3.48
N VAL A 528 15.11 -63.47 -3.45
CA VAL A 528 16.45 -63.30 -2.84
C VAL A 528 16.38 -62.26 -1.73
N VAL A 529 16.91 -62.57 -0.55
CA VAL A 529 17.05 -61.65 0.58
C VAL A 529 18.53 -61.61 0.97
N LYS A 530 19.20 -60.46 0.81
CA LYS A 530 20.63 -60.34 1.09
C LYS A 530 21.05 -59.05 1.76
N GLN A 531 22.19 -59.07 2.46
CA GLN A 531 22.78 -57.90 3.13
C GLN A 531 21.80 -57.20 4.11
N SER A 532 20.79 -57.91 4.59
CA SER A 532 19.59 -57.32 5.24
C SER A 532 19.48 -57.77 6.70
N TYR A 533 18.88 -56.95 7.56
CA TYR A 533 18.90 -57.23 9.00
C TYR A 533 17.73 -56.68 9.82
N ALA A 534 17.47 -57.27 10.98
CA ALA A 534 16.43 -56.82 11.90
C ALA A 534 16.92 -56.84 13.36
N ILE A 535 16.76 -55.73 14.08
CA ILE A 535 17.22 -55.60 15.47
C ILE A 535 16.11 -55.39 16.50
N GLY A 536 14.87 -55.15 16.05
CA GLY A 536 13.69 -55.07 16.93
C GLY A 536 13.18 -56.44 17.38
N ASP A 537 12.52 -56.48 18.54
CA ASP A 537 11.93 -57.71 19.10
C ASP A 537 10.79 -58.24 18.22
N VAL A 538 10.73 -59.56 18.03
CA VAL A 538 9.74 -60.25 17.18
C VAL A 538 8.89 -61.20 18.03
N ALA A 539 7.56 -61.08 17.94
CA ALA A 539 6.62 -61.90 18.68
C ALA A 539 5.54 -62.51 17.77
N GLY A 540 5.30 -63.81 17.90
CA GLY A 540 4.26 -64.51 17.15
C GLY A 540 3.79 -65.82 17.80
N ARG A 541 3.17 -66.69 16.99
CA ARG A 541 2.62 -67.98 17.40
C ARG A 541 3.34 -69.12 16.68
N ASP A 542 3.10 -69.37 15.40
CA ASP A 542 3.86 -70.35 14.61
C ASP A 542 4.69 -69.67 13.50
N TYR A 543 5.85 -70.25 13.15
CA TYR A 543 6.74 -69.76 12.09
C TYR A 543 7.28 -68.34 12.38
N VAL A 544 8.01 -68.20 13.49
CA VAL A 544 8.52 -66.91 13.99
C VAL A 544 10.03 -66.86 13.82
N GLY A 545 10.54 -65.89 13.06
CA GLY A 545 11.97 -65.68 12.85
C GLY A 545 12.42 -64.27 13.22
N GLY A 546 13.66 -64.08 13.68
CA GLY A 546 14.18 -62.74 13.94
C GLY A 546 14.30 -61.87 12.69
N LEU A 547 14.51 -62.47 11.51
CA LEU A 547 14.54 -61.78 10.22
C LEU A 547 13.34 -62.15 9.33
N ILE A 548 13.08 -63.45 9.16
CA ILE A 548 12.05 -63.98 8.25
C ILE A 548 11.20 -65.06 8.94
N GLY A 549 9.88 -64.97 8.88
CA GLY A 549 8.99 -65.99 9.43
C GLY A 549 9.09 -67.33 8.67
N MET A 550 8.79 -67.29 7.37
CA MET A 550 8.80 -68.46 6.48
C MET A 550 9.64 -68.23 5.21
N VAL A 551 10.34 -69.28 4.76
CA VAL A 551 11.19 -69.30 3.56
C VAL A 551 10.93 -70.59 2.78
N TYR A 552 10.43 -70.49 1.55
CA TYR A 552 9.92 -71.64 0.80
C TYR A 552 10.23 -71.56 -0.73
N GLU A 553 10.31 -72.71 -1.39
CA GLU A 553 10.58 -72.87 -2.84
C GLU A 553 11.74 -72.04 -3.45
N SER A 554 12.97 -72.54 -3.26
CA SER A 554 14.20 -72.11 -3.94
C SER A 554 14.71 -70.69 -3.61
N VAL A 555 14.28 -70.15 -2.47
CA VAL A 555 14.70 -68.83 -1.98
C VAL A 555 16.16 -68.85 -1.51
N GLN A 556 16.82 -67.69 -1.61
CA GLN A 556 18.19 -67.49 -1.16
C GLN A 556 18.22 -66.40 -0.09
N VAL A 557 18.73 -66.72 1.10
CA VAL A 557 18.97 -65.79 2.19
C VAL A 557 20.47 -65.74 2.47
N SER A 558 21.14 -64.63 2.13
CA SER A 558 22.60 -64.51 2.27
C SER A 558 23.01 -63.28 3.08
N THR A 559 24.14 -63.36 3.80
CA THR A 559 24.81 -62.18 4.39
C THR A 559 23.84 -61.32 5.22
N SER A 560 22.98 -61.96 6.02
CA SER A 560 21.81 -61.33 6.67
C SER A 560 21.63 -61.79 8.12
N TYR A 561 21.20 -60.92 9.03
CA TYR A 561 21.28 -61.18 10.48
C TYR A 561 20.11 -60.66 11.32
N ALA A 562 19.98 -61.16 12.55
CA ALA A 562 18.97 -60.73 13.51
C ALA A 562 19.54 -60.53 14.93
N ALA A 563 19.09 -59.48 15.61
CA ALA A 563 19.56 -59.13 16.96
C ALA A 563 18.45 -58.97 18.02
N GLY A 564 17.21 -58.75 17.62
CA GLY A 564 16.07 -58.65 18.54
C GLY A 564 15.69 -59.99 19.18
N ALA A 565 15.00 -59.95 20.32
CA ALA A 565 14.50 -61.16 20.97
C ALA A 565 13.32 -61.76 20.17
N VAL A 566 13.35 -63.07 19.95
CA VAL A 566 12.35 -63.80 19.17
C VAL A 566 11.50 -64.66 20.10
N THR A 567 10.19 -64.43 20.13
CA THR A 567 9.25 -65.18 20.99
C THR A 567 8.13 -65.80 20.15
N GLY A 568 7.95 -67.11 20.26
CA GLY A 568 6.87 -67.83 19.57
C GLY A 568 6.34 -69.04 20.36
N SER A 569 5.52 -69.85 19.71
CA SER A 569 5.07 -71.16 20.20
C SER A 569 5.74 -72.30 19.42
N SER A 570 5.62 -72.31 18.09
CA SER A 570 6.16 -73.37 17.23
C SER A 570 7.05 -72.82 16.12
N PHE A 571 8.11 -73.54 15.74
CA PHE A 571 8.98 -73.17 14.62
C PHE A 571 9.61 -71.79 14.81
N VAL A 572 10.36 -71.64 15.91
CA VAL A 572 10.92 -70.37 16.37
C VAL A 572 12.43 -70.34 16.12
N GLY A 573 12.90 -69.40 15.30
CA GLY A 573 14.29 -69.33 14.85
C GLY A 573 14.92 -67.96 15.07
N GLY A 574 16.22 -67.94 15.37
CA GLY A 574 16.96 -66.68 15.52
C GLY A 574 16.95 -65.80 14.26
N VAL A 575 17.11 -66.38 13.07
CA VAL A 575 17.01 -65.68 11.77
C VAL A 575 15.74 -66.10 11.02
N VAL A 576 15.50 -67.40 10.88
CA VAL A 576 14.38 -67.94 10.08
C VAL A 576 13.51 -68.91 10.88
N GLY A 577 12.18 -68.70 10.94
CA GLY A 577 11.27 -69.63 11.61
C GLY A 577 11.20 -71.01 10.93
N TYR A 578 10.99 -71.02 9.60
CA TYR A 578 10.88 -72.23 8.78
C TYR A 578 11.59 -72.06 7.42
N ILE A 579 12.39 -73.06 7.01
CA ILE A 579 13.08 -73.05 5.70
C ILE A 579 13.01 -74.39 4.94
N GLU A 580 12.47 -74.36 3.73
CA GLU A 580 12.28 -75.54 2.87
C GLU A 580 12.78 -75.34 1.43
N ASN A 581 13.50 -76.34 0.90
CA ASN A 581 14.05 -76.36 -0.46
C ASN A 581 14.78 -75.05 -0.84
N SER A 582 15.51 -74.46 0.11
CA SER A 582 16.04 -73.09 0.03
C SER A 582 17.43 -72.98 0.68
N LEU A 583 18.10 -71.85 0.48
CA LEU A 583 19.47 -71.58 0.93
C LEU A 583 19.49 -70.52 2.04
N LEU A 584 20.22 -70.78 3.13
CA LEU A 584 20.55 -69.78 4.16
C LEU A 584 22.05 -69.80 4.44
N ASN A 585 22.75 -68.72 4.11
CA ASN A 585 24.18 -68.61 4.37
C ASN A 585 24.67 -67.23 4.85
N SER A 586 25.89 -67.22 5.39
CA SER A 586 26.56 -66.01 5.89
C SER A 586 25.71 -65.20 6.89
N GLY A 587 24.84 -65.85 7.66
CA GLY A 587 23.91 -65.20 8.58
C GLY A 587 24.17 -65.47 10.04
N TYR A 588 23.67 -64.60 10.92
CA TYR A 588 23.79 -64.79 12.37
C TYR A 588 22.61 -64.30 13.20
N ALA A 589 22.50 -64.86 14.41
CA ALA A 589 21.52 -64.46 15.41
C ALA A 589 22.19 -64.21 16.78
N SER A 590 21.99 -63.02 17.34
CA SER A 590 22.47 -62.62 18.67
C SER A 590 21.36 -62.43 19.71
N GLY A 591 20.12 -62.21 19.26
CA GLY A 591 18.95 -62.09 20.14
C GLY A 591 18.49 -63.41 20.75
N SER A 592 17.82 -63.36 21.91
CA SER A 592 17.34 -64.57 22.59
C SER A 592 16.10 -65.17 21.92
N VAL A 593 16.10 -66.48 21.70
CA VAL A 593 15.03 -67.23 21.02
C VAL A 593 14.25 -68.07 22.03
N THR A 594 12.95 -67.84 22.15
CA THR A 594 12.06 -68.54 23.12
C THR A 594 10.82 -69.11 22.44
N GLY A 595 10.53 -70.39 22.66
CA GLY A 595 9.26 -71.01 22.25
C GLY A 595 8.99 -72.37 22.88
N ASP A 596 7.93 -73.05 22.47
CA ASP A 596 7.57 -74.37 23.02
C ASP A 596 8.17 -75.54 22.22
N ASP A 597 8.08 -75.53 20.88
CA ASP A 597 8.49 -76.65 20.00
C ASP A 597 9.22 -76.21 18.72
N ASN A 598 10.30 -76.91 18.35
CA ASN A 598 11.20 -76.59 17.24
C ASN A 598 11.82 -75.18 17.41
N VAL A 599 12.63 -75.04 18.46
CA VAL A 599 13.28 -73.77 18.81
C VAL A 599 14.77 -73.86 18.47
N GLY A 600 15.24 -73.04 17.54
CA GLY A 600 16.62 -73.04 17.09
C GLY A 600 17.28 -71.67 17.20
N GLY A 601 18.53 -71.64 17.67
CA GLY A 601 19.30 -70.39 17.78
C GLY A 601 19.50 -69.65 16.45
N LEU A 602 19.32 -70.30 15.31
CA LEU A 602 19.37 -69.72 13.96
C LEU A 602 18.09 -70.02 13.16
N VAL A 603 17.62 -71.28 13.17
CA VAL A 603 16.50 -71.77 12.35
C VAL A 603 15.55 -72.61 13.20
N GLY A 604 14.24 -72.31 13.19
CA GLY A 604 13.26 -73.12 13.93
C GLY A 604 13.17 -74.56 13.37
N THR A 605 12.84 -74.67 12.08
CA THR A 605 12.71 -75.95 11.36
C THR A 605 13.25 -75.90 9.94
N THR A 606 13.82 -77.01 9.46
CA THR A 606 14.23 -77.18 8.05
C THR A 606 13.80 -78.50 7.40
N TYR A 607 13.43 -78.44 6.11
CA TYR A 607 12.92 -79.57 5.30
C TYR A 607 13.47 -79.61 3.85
N ASN A 608 13.26 -80.75 3.19
CA ASN A 608 13.31 -80.97 1.73
C ASN A 608 14.52 -80.34 1.00
N ALA A 609 15.70 -80.84 1.30
CA ALA A 609 17.00 -80.53 0.68
C ALA A 609 17.54 -79.10 0.87
N SER A 610 17.00 -78.31 1.81
CA SER A 610 17.57 -77.02 2.20
C SER A 610 19.06 -77.09 2.55
N ASN A 611 19.79 -76.03 2.20
CA ASN A 611 21.21 -75.88 2.49
C ASN A 611 21.44 -74.71 3.47
N ILE A 612 22.11 -74.98 4.58
CA ILE A 612 22.40 -74.02 5.64
C ILE A 612 23.92 -74.01 5.82
N SER A 613 24.60 -72.93 5.44
CA SER A 613 26.07 -72.88 5.41
C SER A 613 26.69 -71.60 5.97
N SER A 614 27.81 -71.70 6.67
CA SER A 614 28.59 -70.54 7.14
C SER A 614 27.80 -69.55 8.01
N ASN A 615 27.03 -70.04 8.97
CA ASN A 615 26.19 -69.24 9.88
C ASN A 615 26.63 -69.36 11.35
N TYR A 616 26.19 -68.44 12.24
CA TYR A 616 26.33 -68.66 13.69
C TYR A 616 25.17 -68.19 14.57
N ALA A 617 25.06 -68.77 15.77
CA ALA A 617 24.11 -68.36 16.81
C ALA A 617 24.80 -68.09 18.15
N ALA A 618 24.54 -66.91 18.72
CA ALA A 618 25.10 -66.45 20.00
C ALA A 618 24.04 -66.11 21.06
N GLY A 619 22.78 -65.89 20.66
CA GLY A 619 21.69 -65.60 21.60
C GLY A 619 21.24 -66.81 22.43
N ALA A 620 20.62 -66.55 23.59
CA ALA A 620 20.11 -67.59 24.49
C ALA A 620 18.90 -68.32 23.87
N VAL A 621 18.88 -69.67 23.91
CA VAL A 621 17.82 -70.48 23.28
C VAL A 621 17.06 -71.28 24.32
N SER A 622 15.75 -71.08 24.42
CA SER A 622 14.88 -71.69 25.43
C SER A 622 13.63 -72.32 24.81
N GLY A 623 13.37 -73.60 25.14
CA GLY A 623 12.08 -74.22 24.83
C GLY A 623 11.87 -75.60 25.44
N THR A 624 10.72 -76.22 25.14
CA THR A 624 10.26 -77.44 25.83
C THR A 624 10.48 -78.72 25.03
N TYR A 625 10.44 -78.65 23.71
CA TYR A 625 10.59 -79.78 22.79
C TYR A 625 11.40 -79.37 21.55
N ARG A 626 12.26 -80.27 21.07
CA ARG A 626 13.12 -80.07 19.88
C ARG A 626 13.84 -78.71 19.87
N VAL A 627 14.75 -78.54 20.84
CA VAL A 627 15.56 -77.32 21.01
C VAL A 627 17.00 -77.59 20.59
N GLY A 628 17.61 -76.68 19.81
CA GLY A 628 18.99 -76.79 19.33
C GLY A 628 19.70 -75.44 19.21
N GLY A 629 21.03 -75.45 19.35
CA GLY A 629 21.86 -74.24 19.32
C GLY A 629 21.90 -73.52 17.97
N LEU A 630 21.61 -74.24 16.87
CA LEU A 630 21.40 -73.70 15.53
C LEU A 630 19.98 -74.00 15.05
N ILE A 631 19.58 -75.27 15.03
CA ILE A 631 18.34 -75.74 14.41
C ILE A 631 17.46 -76.48 15.42
N GLY A 632 16.19 -76.09 15.56
CA GLY A 632 15.22 -76.78 16.42
C GLY A 632 14.92 -78.20 15.93
N TYR A 633 14.48 -78.33 14.67
CA TYR A 633 14.26 -79.62 14.01
C TYR A 633 14.72 -79.62 12.55
N ALA A 634 15.21 -80.78 12.07
CA ALA A 634 15.72 -80.92 10.71
C ALA A 634 15.38 -82.31 10.12
N SER A 635 15.03 -82.32 8.82
CA SER A 635 14.78 -83.51 8.01
C SER A 635 15.24 -83.24 6.58
N GLU A 636 16.04 -84.14 5.99
CA GLU A 636 16.52 -84.02 4.60
C GLU A 636 17.19 -82.65 4.33
N PHE A 637 18.36 -82.40 4.91
CA PHE A 637 19.01 -81.08 4.91
C PHE A 637 20.54 -81.17 4.77
N THR A 638 21.20 -80.08 4.40
CA THR A 638 22.65 -79.91 4.52
C THR A 638 22.95 -78.80 5.51
N LEU A 639 23.85 -79.06 6.47
CA LEU A 639 24.35 -78.07 7.43
C LEU A 639 25.88 -78.09 7.43
N SER A 640 26.50 -76.96 7.08
CA SER A 640 27.95 -76.86 6.87
C SER A 640 28.57 -75.61 7.50
N SER A 641 29.85 -75.70 7.89
CA SER A 641 30.68 -74.59 8.40
C SER A 641 29.97 -73.64 9.39
N SER A 642 29.08 -74.17 10.24
CA SER A 642 28.22 -73.34 11.10
C SER A 642 28.50 -73.56 12.59
N TYR A 643 28.33 -72.52 13.40
CA TYR A 643 28.84 -72.50 14.79
C TYR A 643 27.82 -71.97 15.79
N TRP A 644 27.86 -72.45 17.04
CA TRP A 644 27.02 -71.87 18.09
C TRP A 644 27.73 -71.76 19.43
N ALA A 645 27.41 -70.70 20.16
CA ALA A 645 27.91 -70.44 21.51
C ALA A 645 27.17 -71.34 22.52
N THR A 646 27.73 -72.51 22.83
CA THR A 646 27.16 -73.54 23.73
C THR A 646 26.83 -73.02 25.14
N ASP A 647 27.54 -72.00 25.61
CA ASP A 647 27.39 -71.36 26.91
C ASP A 647 26.38 -70.20 26.91
N ALA A 648 26.29 -69.42 25.83
CA ALA A 648 25.28 -68.37 25.69
C ALA A 648 23.92 -68.91 25.22
N THR A 649 23.88 -69.74 24.18
CA THR A 649 22.66 -70.48 23.74
C THR A 649 22.12 -71.40 24.84
N GLY A 650 23.00 -71.89 25.73
CA GLY A 650 22.70 -72.95 26.69
C GLY A 650 22.60 -74.36 26.08
N GLN A 651 22.82 -74.50 24.77
CA GLN A 651 22.55 -75.74 24.03
C GLN A 651 23.82 -76.54 23.74
N ALA A 652 23.86 -77.78 24.23
CA ALA A 652 24.99 -78.70 24.00
C ALA A 652 24.98 -79.38 22.62
N SER A 653 23.98 -79.12 21.77
CA SER A 653 23.82 -79.70 20.43
C SER A 653 23.26 -78.67 19.47
N GLY A 654 23.82 -78.59 18.26
CA GLY A 654 23.43 -77.61 17.25
C GLY A 654 22.06 -77.92 16.66
N VAL A 655 21.75 -79.20 16.43
CA VAL A 655 20.42 -79.65 15.99
C VAL A 655 19.69 -80.30 17.17
N GLY A 656 18.40 -80.00 17.31
CA GLY A 656 17.58 -80.51 18.41
C GLY A 656 17.36 -82.02 18.42
N LEU A 657 17.13 -82.56 19.61
CA LEU A 657 16.95 -83.99 19.83
C LEU A 657 15.68 -84.50 19.13
N ASN A 658 15.79 -85.66 18.45
CA ASN A 658 14.81 -86.26 17.53
C ASN A 658 14.76 -85.66 16.10
N TYR A 659 15.83 -85.02 15.62
CA TYR A 659 16.07 -84.89 14.17
C TYR A 659 16.17 -86.28 13.51
N LYS A 660 15.97 -86.37 12.18
CA LYS A 660 16.19 -87.61 11.43
C LYS A 660 17.63 -87.67 10.87
N ASP A 661 18.25 -88.85 10.92
CA ASP A 661 19.57 -89.18 10.31
C ASP A 661 19.57 -89.16 8.74
N GLU A 662 18.76 -88.30 8.12
CA GLU A 662 18.58 -88.16 6.67
C GLU A 662 19.25 -86.87 6.13
N GLY A 663 20.02 -86.15 6.97
CA GLY A 663 20.76 -84.93 6.61
C GLY A 663 22.29 -85.07 6.67
N ILE A 664 22.99 -84.14 6.03
CA ILE A 664 24.45 -84.06 5.98
C ILE A 664 24.92 -82.94 6.91
N ILE A 665 25.83 -83.25 7.85
CA ILE A 665 26.47 -82.25 8.72
C ILE A 665 28.00 -82.32 8.55
N THR A 666 28.62 -81.21 8.15
CA THR A 666 30.08 -81.08 7.94
C THR A 666 30.64 -79.80 8.56
N GLU A 667 31.88 -79.83 9.06
CA GLU A 667 32.61 -78.70 9.67
C GLU A 667 31.83 -77.79 10.66
N THR A 668 30.77 -78.34 11.24
CA THR A 668 29.80 -77.65 12.10
C THR A 668 29.98 -78.11 13.54
N LEU A 669 30.13 -77.18 14.48
CA LEU A 669 30.39 -77.49 15.89
C LEU A 669 30.01 -76.37 16.85
N GLY A 670 29.80 -76.74 18.12
CA GLY A 670 29.59 -75.80 19.21
C GLY A 670 30.88 -75.52 19.96
N ALA A 671 31.06 -74.27 20.36
CA ALA A 671 32.18 -73.78 21.17
C ALA A 671 31.65 -72.82 22.26
N THR A 672 32.48 -72.26 23.12
CA THR A 672 32.07 -71.15 24.02
C THR A 672 32.13 -69.80 23.29
N VAL A 673 31.43 -68.76 23.77
CA VAL A 673 31.55 -67.38 23.24
C VAL A 673 33.03 -66.98 23.08
N ALA A 674 33.82 -67.09 24.16
CA ALA A 674 35.26 -66.78 24.17
C ALA A 674 36.17 -67.74 23.36
N GLN A 675 35.59 -68.73 22.66
CA GLN A 675 36.27 -69.53 21.64
C GLN A 675 35.88 -69.10 20.22
N LEU A 676 34.69 -68.53 20.05
CA LEU A 676 34.18 -67.94 18.81
C LEU A 676 34.71 -66.51 18.61
N GLU A 677 34.92 -65.76 19.69
CA GLU A 677 35.59 -64.44 19.69
C GLU A 677 37.10 -64.52 19.41
N CYS A 678 37.71 -65.70 19.52
CA CYS A 678 39.17 -65.85 19.51
C CYS A 678 39.83 -65.78 18.11
N PRO A 679 39.24 -66.32 17.03
CA PRO A 679 39.82 -66.25 15.69
C PRO A 679 39.83 -64.85 15.09
N GLU A 680 41.03 -64.33 14.78
CA GLU A 680 41.23 -63.07 14.06
C GLU A 680 41.10 -63.24 12.51
N ALA A 681 40.73 -64.44 12.05
CA ALA A 681 40.52 -64.81 10.64
C ALA A 681 39.71 -66.12 10.50
N ALA A 682 39.25 -66.40 9.27
CA ALA A 682 38.69 -67.69 8.87
C ALA A 682 39.73 -68.84 8.91
N ASP A 683 39.25 -70.09 8.85
CA ASP A 683 40.06 -71.32 8.89
C ASP A 683 41.01 -71.46 10.12
N ASP A 684 40.68 -70.83 11.25
CA ASP A 684 41.55 -70.92 12.44
C ASP A 684 41.61 -72.33 13.04
N ILE A 685 42.84 -72.75 13.37
CA ILE A 685 43.19 -74.02 14.01
C ILE A 685 43.83 -73.84 15.40
N GLY A 686 43.89 -72.62 15.92
CA GLY A 686 44.57 -72.25 17.17
C GLY A 686 43.64 -72.19 18.39
N CYS A 687 42.45 -71.63 18.23
CA CYS A 687 41.52 -71.31 19.31
C CYS A 687 40.77 -72.53 19.86
N LEU A 688 40.51 -73.55 19.02
CA LEU A 688 39.86 -74.80 19.44
C LEU A 688 40.70 -76.03 19.07
N VAL A 689 41.43 -76.56 20.06
CA VAL A 689 42.43 -77.64 19.89
C VAL A 689 41.85 -78.87 19.17
N GLY A 690 42.33 -79.14 17.96
CA GLY A 690 41.94 -80.29 17.16
C GLY A 690 40.66 -80.09 16.33
N LYS A 691 40.24 -78.85 16.13
CA LYS A 691 39.16 -78.41 15.26
C LYS A 691 39.62 -77.22 14.40
N THR A 692 38.83 -76.93 13.37
CA THR A 692 38.90 -75.67 12.65
C THR A 692 37.64 -74.85 12.97
N LEU A 693 37.79 -73.56 13.22
CA LEU A 693 36.70 -72.61 13.34
C LEU A 693 36.58 -71.80 12.04
N TYR A 694 35.36 -71.39 11.70
CA TYR A 694 35.08 -70.54 10.54
C TYR A 694 35.64 -71.10 9.22
N TYR A 695 35.38 -72.40 9.00
CA TYR A 695 35.96 -73.17 7.89
C TYR A 695 35.43 -72.68 6.53
N GLY A 696 36.33 -72.21 5.65
CA GLY A 696 35.98 -71.65 4.34
C GLY A 696 35.19 -70.34 4.38
N TRP A 697 35.25 -69.58 5.47
CA TRP A 697 34.60 -68.26 5.56
C TRP A 697 35.36 -67.14 4.80
N ASP A 698 36.50 -67.48 4.17
CA ASP A 698 37.31 -66.63 3.29
C ASP A 698 36.91 -66.71 1.80
N ALA A 699 36.00 -67.62 1.42
CA ALA A 699 35.53 -67.78 0.05
C ALA A 699 34.14 -68.41 -0.01
N ILE A 700 33.09 -67.63 0.27
CA ILE A 700 31.70 -68.11 0.29
C ILE A 700 31.02 -67.86 -1.06
N ASP A 701 30.39 -68.91 -1.62
CA ASP A 701 29.51 -68.85 -2.79
C ASP A 701 28.07 -68.57 -2.32
N GLU A 702 27.58 -67.33 -2.46
CA GLU A 702 26.31 -66.89 -1.86
C GLU A 702 25.06 -67.57 -2.43
N ASP A 703 25.06 -67.94 -3.71
CA ASP A 703 23.92 -68.62 -4.34
C ASP A 703 24.13 -70.14 -4.49
N ASN A 704 25.31 -70.63 -4.10
CA ASN A 704 25.72 -72.04 -4.16
C ASN A 704 25.59 -72.65 -5.57
N ASN A 705 25.72 -71.85 -6.63
CA ASN A 705 25.63 -72.30 -8.03
C ASN A 705 26.98 -72.70 -8.64
N GLY A 706 28.12 -72.33 -8.02
CA GLY A 706 29.48 -72.67 -8.45
C GLY A 706 29.99 -71.93 -9.70
N ALA A 707 29.27 -70.92 -10.18
CA ALA A 707 29.64 -70.03 -11.27
C ALA A 707 29.70 -68.55 -10.85
N THR A 708 29.03 -68.18 -9.76
CA THR A 708 29.12 -66.87 -9.11
C THR A 708 30.49 -66.69 -8.44
N ALA A 709 30.95 -65.44 -8.30
CA ALA A 709 32.25 -65.15 -7.69
C ALA A 709 32.16 -65.23 -6.17
N ALA A 710 33.01 -66.05 -5.55
CA ALA A 710 33.05 -66.19 -4.10
C ALA A 710 33.45 -64.88 -3.40
N ILE A 711 32.81 -64.59 -2.28
CA ILE A 711 32.97 -63.36 -1.50
C ILE A 711 33.51 -63.62 -0.08
N THR A 712 33.92 -62.54 0.59
CA THR A 712 34.38 -62.50 1.99
C THR A 712 33.44 -61.62 2.83
N PRO A 713 32.22 -62.08 3.19
CA PRO A 713 31.25 -61.23 3.89
C PRO A 713 31.61 -60.99 5.36
N TRP A 714 32.51 -61.79 5.94
CA TRP A 714 32.83 -61.77 7.37
C TRP A 714 34.01 -60.85 7.70
N PHE A 715 33.92 -60.14 8.82
CA PHE A 715 34.97 -59.37 9.45
C PHE A 715 35.19 -59.85 10.89
N PHE A 716 36.42 -60.26 11.19
CA PHE A 716 36.76 -60.97 12.44
C PHE A 716 37.19 -60.05 13.60
N GLY A 717 37.29 -58.73 13.39
CA GLY A 717 37.60 -57.78 14.47
C GLY A 717 38.92 -58.06 15.19
N SER A 718 38.86 -58.16 16.51
CA SER A 718 39.93 -58.60 17.40
C SER A 718 39.54 -59.87 18.17
N ASN A 719 40.48 -60.48 18.88
CA ASN A 719 40.25 -61.70 19.69
C ASN A 719 39.29 -61.56 20.91
N LEU A 720 38.41 -60.56 20.90
CA LEU A 720 37.34 -60.27 21.85
C LEU A 720 35.99 -59.98 21.15
N ASP A 721 35.94 -60.02 19.82
CA ASP A 721 34.77 -59.68 19.00
C ASP A 721 34.26 -60.96 18.30
N LEU A 722 32.94 -61.17 18.27
CA LEU A 722 32.37 -62.19 17.38
C LEU A 722 32.46 -61.69 15.92
N PRO A 723 32.65 -62.58 14.92
CA PRO A 723 32.70 -62.15 13.53
C PRO A 723 31.40 -61.47 13.10
N VAL A 724 31.51 -60.25 12.59
CA VAL A 724 30.36 -59.48 12.07
C VAL A 724 30.38 -59.47 10.54
N LEU A 725 29.26 -59.10 9.93
CA LEU A 725 29.18 -58.93 8.48
C LEU A 725 29.74 -57.56 8.08
N GLN A 726 30.43 -57.51 6.93
CA GLN A 726 30.97 -56.29 6.36
C GLN A 726 29.83 -55.41 5.83
N ALA A 727 29.79 -54.16 6.30
CA ALA A 727 29.07 -53.11 5.59
C ALA A 727 29.83 -52.79 4.30
N ASN A 728 29.13 -52.83 3.16
CA ASN A 728 29.64 -52.50 1.83
C ASN A 728 29.23 -51.07 1.44
#